data_AF-A0A918HBL5-F1
#
_entry.id   AF-A0A918HBL5-F1
#
_cell.length_a   1.000
_cell.length_b   1.000
_cell.length_c   1.000
_cell.angle_alpha   90.00
_cell.angle_beta   90.00
_cell.angle_gamma   90.00
#
_symmetry.space_group_name_H-M   'P 1'
#
loop_
_entity.id
_entity.type
_entity.pdbx_description
1 polymer ?
#
loop_
_entity_poly.entity_id
_entity_poly.type
_entity_poly.pdbx_seq_one_letter_code
_entity_poly.pdbx_strand_id
1 'polypeptide(L)'
;MPLRRPVLITTAGAAVAGALLMTPLPATAHEGRPGQHPVREGGGRTAKDAAAGAPRAALPQAEALAAGRLRENTGYPRRTVLKAPPLNPADASVKLGLAPYHSLAPKLNALQKLGDRVSAEVAGYSAGGHALYLVTVTAPESAAQSREQERMRELIENAPAAAAKDRRVKAAYKTPVFINNNIHGNEWEGTDAALKLIERLAKAKDRKTADLLARTRIHLNMTANPDGRIAGTRANGNGFDLNRDFITGSQPEARAIRRIAIDKQPAVMLDLHGYVNGTLIEPTTPPHGENYEYDLFLKNSYANALGMEKAVNGLGYTPAKDGVRPAVIPFRDEKEGWDDWPPIFTPQYMPFQGAVAAHTIEFPMAVNNEEYDTLPVVELRRRASINVAVAGAAMRATLDYTYRNRASVLADQIETFRRGAAGEAQRPVSERTVPGVPGIGPEDVYTTTFPKAYVIPAGRTQRSATAAARLVDHLLVNDVKVIRAGKGFRLGGRAYAAGSYVVDMRQPKRGLANVILAEGRDISTDVSTMYDISGWSLGLLWGASVDKVTRGPVKVPGRQVLAAAPTGHVAPGGDLLLRLDDPKELTALNALLAQGVSVRGTGNGGAVVPASARGRARVLADRLGVVFTATRERGVAPLKRTRIAAAVSAGELTALREMGFETVPVSTEILNAGFDWGRADVLYVSQGLDHGELTPAARAAFAASGVGVVGLGAQGAAFNKAAGLLKVTAVEGNGAANGVVRVRNAGGPVTGGAPAHSFVYSPLWFTALGAGVRADQTYGTGAPLVSGHWRPAENGTGGPRNAAGQASVVSGHAKGAPVVLFGTEPLFRDHPKGLFAQVGRALLAR
;
A
#
# COMPACT_ATOMS: atom_id res chain seq x y z
N MET A 1 -22.26 -6.39 -63.99
CA MET A 1 -22.95 -7.52 -64.66
C MET A 1 -21.98 -8.70 -64.69
N PRO A 2 -22.39 -9.98 -64.54
CA PRO A 2 -23.69 -10.55 -64.14
C PRO A 2 -23.81 -10.68 -62.59
N LEU A 3 -24.27 -11.79 -61.99
CA LEU A 3 -25.69 -12.05 -61.66
C LEU A 3 -25.95 -12.69 -60.27
N ARG A 4 -26.56 -11.89 -59.38
CA ARG A 4 -27.75 -12.15 -58.52
C ARG A 4 -28.07 -13.57 -57.95
N ARG A 5 -28.12 -13.65 -56.59
CA ARG A 5 -29.26 -13.98 -55.66
C ARG A 5 -30.47 -14.80 -56.21
N PRO A 6 -31.09 -15.73 -55.43
CA PRO A 6 -31.99 -15.45 -54.27
C PRO A 6 -31.67 -16.26 -52.97
N VAL A 7 -32.01 -15.88 -51.73
CA VAL A 7 -33.28 -15.59 -50.97
C VAL A 7 -33.91 -16.82 -50.27
N LEU A 8 -34.33 -16.56 -49.01
CA LEU A 8 -34.94 -17.40 -47.96
C LEU A 8 -36.03 -18.41 -48.38
N ILE A 9 -36.27 -19.42 -47.51
CA ILE A 9 -37.51 -19.56 -46.72
C ILE A 9 -37.26 -20.43 -45.46
N THR A 10 -37.89 -20.04 -44.36
CA THR A 10 -37.94 -20.74 -43.05
C THR A 10 -39.21 -21.57 -42.90
N THR A 11 -39.13 -22.77 -42.28
CA THR A 11 -40.16 -23.25 -41.34
C THR A 11 -39.65 -24.38 -40.44
N ALA A 12 -40.25 -24.51 -39.25
CA ALA A 12 -39.92 -25.50 -38.22
C ALA A 12 -40.67 -26.84 -38.40
N GLY A 13 -40.20 -27.91 -37.76
CA GLY A 13 -40.86 -29.22 -37.80
C GLY A 13 -40.25 -30.25 -36.84
N ALA A 14 -40.83 -30.34 -35.66
CA ALA A 14 -40.48 -31.17 -34.50
C ALA A 14 -39.95 -32.62 -34.68
N ALA A 15 -39.12 -33.02 -33.70
CA ALA A 15 -39.04 -34.33 -33.03
C ALA A 15 -38.63 -35.59 -33.82
N VAL A 16 -37.61 -36.29 -33.30
CA VAL A 16 -37.76 -37.56 -32.53
C VAL A 16 -36.52 -37.74 -31.65
N ALA A 17 -36.70 -38.21 -30.42
CA ALA A 17 -35.61 -38.58 -29.51
C ALA A 17 -35.29 -40.08 -29.62
N GLY A 18 -34.01 -40.47 -29.49
CA GLY A 18 -33.65 -41.90 -29.48
C GLY A 18 -32.16 -42.20 -29.65
N ALA A 19 -31.41 -42.07 -28.55
CA ALA A 19 -30.11 -42.71 -28.24
C ALA A 19 -29.19 -43.15 -29.39
N LEU A 20 -28.00 -42.53 -29.49
CA LEU A 20 -26.86 -43.11 -30.19
C LEU A 20 -25.52 -42.87 -29.48
N LEU A 21 -24.69 -43.89 -29.59
CA LEU A 21 -23.41 -44.20 -28.96
C LEU A 21 -22.38 -43.05 -28.88
N MET A 22 -21.65 -43.04 -27.76
CA MET A 22 -20.50 -42.19 -27.50
C MET A 22 -19.41 -42.34 -28.58
N THR A 23 -19.07 -41.22 -29.22
CA THR A 23 -17.77 -41.02 -29.90
C THR A 23 -17.21 -39.67 -29.43
N PRO A 24 -15.88 -39.55 -29.18
CA PRO A 24 -15.32 -38.34 -28.61
C PRO A 24 -15.20 -37.24 -29.67
N LEU A 25 -16.00 -36.19 -29.53
CA LEU A 25 -15.82 -34.94 -30.28
C LEU A 25 -14.54 -34.23 -29.80
N PRO A 26 -13.84 -33.49 -30.68
CA PRO A 26 -12.64 -32.75 -30.31
C PRO A 26 -12.98 -31.69 -29.26
N ALA A 27 -12.15 -31.60 -28.22
CA ALA A 27 -12.31 -30.61 -27.16
C ALA A 27 -12.26 -29.19 -27.76
N THR A 28 -13.40 -28.50 -27.75
CA THR A 28 -13.44 -27.07 -28.03
C THR A 28 -12.61 -26.34 -27.00
N ALA A 29 -11.79 -25.38 -27.45
CA ALA A 29 -10.96 -24.58 -26.57
C ALA A 29 -11.85 -23.85 -25.56
N HIS A 30 -11.65 -24.12 -24.27
CA HIS A 30 -12.34 -23.41 -23.22
C HIS A 30 -11.67 -22.03 -23.07
N GLU A 31 -12.22 -21.04 -23.78
CA GLU A 31 -11.85 -19.63 -23.62
C GLU A 31 -11.95 -19.28 -22.12
N GLY A 32 -10.87 -18.75 -21.56
CA GLY A 32 -10.87 -18.30 -20.18
C GLY A 32 -11.90 -17.18 -20.01
N ARG A 33 -12.77 -17.29 -19.00
CA ARG A 33 -13.80 -16.28 -18.71
C ARG A 33 -13.19 -14.87 -18.67
N PRO A 34 -13.53 -13.96 -19.61
CA PRO A 34 -13.19 -12.56 -19.45
C PRO A 34 -14.06 -11.99 -18.34
N GLY A 35 -13.46 -11.53 -17.23
CA GLY A 35 -14.22 -10.92 -16.13
C GLY A 35 -13.63 -11.02 -14.73
N GLN A 36 -12.58 -11.83 -14.49
CA GLN A 36 -11.83 -11.80 -13.23
C GLN A 36 -10.46 -11.16 -13.44
N HIS A 37 -10.42 -9.82 -13.41
CA HIS A 37 -9.17 -9.11 -13.15
C HIS A 37 -8.69 -9.46 -11.73
N PRO A 38 -7.39 -9.73 -11.50
CA PRO A 38 -6.92 -10.21 -10.21
C PRO A 38 -7.02 -9.15 -9.12
N VAL A 39 -8.03 -9.30 -8.27
CA VAL A 39 -8.10 -8.77 -6.90
C VAL A 39 -7.92 -7.26 -6.74
N ARG A 40 -8.98 -6.53 -7.11
CA ARG A 40 -9.52 -5.52 -6.17
C ARG A 40 -9.84 -6.19 -4.83
N GLU A 41 -9.84 -5.44 -3.73
CA GLU A 41 -10.41 -5.90 -2.45
C GLU A 41 -11.95 -6.01 -2.55
N GLY A 42 -12.42 -7.02 -3.26
CA GLY A 42 -13.82 -7.34 -3.47
C GLY A 42 -14.21 -8.59 -2.67
N GLY A 43 -15.04 -8.41 -1.65
CA GLY A 43 -16.17 -9.29 -1.34
C GLY A 43 -15.95 -10.80 -1.12
N GLY A 44 -14.73 -11.30 -0.94
CA GLY A 44 -14.49 -12.67 -0.50
C GLY A 44 -15.18 -12.95 0.85
N ARG A 45 -15.44 -14.22 1.20
CA ARG A 45 -16.07 -14.60 2.49
C ARG A 45 -15.39 -13.96 3.71
N THR A 46 -14.07 -13.72 3.64
CA THR A 46 -13.29 -13.02 4.67
C THR A 46 -13.71 -11.57 4.88
N ALA A 47 -14.17 -10.87 3.84
CA ALA A 47 -14.47 -9.44 3.87
C ALA A 47 -15.82 -9.08 4.52
N LYS A 48 -16.76 -10.02 4.67
CA LYS A 48 -18.04 -9.74 5.35
C LYS A 48 -17.85 -9.43 6.85
N ASP A 49 -16.83 -10.02 7.49
CA ASP A 49 -16.58 -9.90 8.93
C ASP A 49 -15.11 -9.56 9.29
N ALA A 50 -14.25 -9.21 8.32
CA ALA A 50 -12.80 -9.03 8.50
C ALA A 50 -12.43 -8.15 9.71
N ALA A 51 -13.06 -6.97 9.84
CA ALA A 51 -12.80 -6.04 10.93
C ALA A 51 -13.48 -6.44 12.26
N ALA A 52 -14.51 -7.29 12.20
CA ALA A 52 -15.25 -7.77 13.35
C ALA A 52 -14.56 -8.95 14.06
N GLY A 53 -13.93 -9.84 13.29
CA GLY A 53 -13.06 -10.91 13.80
C GLY A 53 -11.63 -10.48 14.14
N ALA A 54 -11.20 -9.28 13.70
CA ALA A 54 -9.82 -8.82 13.90
C ALA A 54 -9.47 -8.64 15.39
N PRO A 55 -8.49 -9.37 15.94
CA PRO A 55 -8.11 -9.22 17.34
C PRO A 55 -7.60 -7.81 17.63
N ARG A 56 -7.83 -7.35 18.87
CA ARG A 56 -7.29 -6.07 19.34
C ARG A 56 -5.77 -6.18 19.46
N ALA A 57 -5.06 -5.75 18.42
CA ALA A 57 -3.60 -5.89 18.29
C ALA A 57 -2.86 -5.49 19.58
N ALA A 58 -2.02 -6.41 20.07
CA ALA A 58 -1.46 -6.38 21.41
C ALA A 58 0.08 -6.33 21.39
N LEU A 59 0.64 -5.36 20.66
CA LEU A 59 2.00 -4.88 20.91
C LEU A 59 2.03 -3.35 20.92
N PRO A 60 2.63 -2.71 21.95
CA PRO A 60 2.96 -1.30 21.89
C PRO A 60 3.85 -1.00 20.68
N GLN A 61 3.54 0.07 19.96
CA GLN A 61 4.31 0.55 18.81
C GLN A 61 5.81 0.74 19.13
N ALA A 62 6.14 0.97 20.40
CA ALA A 62 7.49 1.06 20.94
C ALA A 62 8.28 -0.27 20.90
N GLU A 63 7.66 -1.44 21.10
CA GLU A 63 8.36 -2.73 21.04
C GLU A 63 8.66 -3.14 19.59
N ALA A 64 7.74 -2.88 18.67
CA ALA A 64 7.98 -3.03 17.23
C ALA A 64 9.09 -2.08 16.71
N LEU A 65 9.26 -0.90 17.33
CA LEU A 65 10.36 0.02 17.05
C LEU A 65 11.68 -0.33 17.78
N ALA A 66 11.61 -1.06 18.89
CA ALA A 66 12.77 -1.52 19.65
C ALA A 66 13.43 -2.78 19.06
N ALA A 67 12.78 -3.43 18.08
CA ALA A 67 13.36 -4.50 17.28
C ALA A 67 14.55 -3.96 16.46
N GLY A 68 15.74 -4.08 17.06
CA GLY A 68 16.91 -3.27 16.74
C GLY A 68 17.32 -3.20 15.28
N ARG A 69 18.03 -2.11 14.93
CA ARG A 69 18.76 -1.97 13.68
C ARG A 69 19.46 -3.30 13.35
N LEU A 70 19.21 -3.81 12.14
CA LEU A 70 19.93 -4.97 11.60
C LEU A 70 21.43 -4.76 11.86
N ARG A 71 22.15 -5.79 12.32
CA ARG A 71 23.54 -5.59 12.72
C ARG A 71 24.32 -5.02 11.53
N GLU A 72 25.09 -3.97 11.77
CA GLU A 72 25.99 -3.38 10.78
C GLU A 72 27.42 -3.63 11.24
N ASN A 73 28.36 -3.71 10.29
CA ASN A 73 29.81 -3.75 10.57
C ASN A 73 30.34 -4.97 11.36
N THR A 74 29.47 -5.86 11.83
CA THR A 74 29.80 -7.23 12.24
C THR A 74 29.87 -8.14 11.01
N GLY A 75 30.96 -8.91 10.90
CA GLY A 75 31.25 -9.80 9.77
C GLY A 75 30.20 -10.89 9.52
N TYR A 76 30.36 -11.63 8.42
CA TYR A 76 29.54 -12.80 8.09
C TYR A 76 30.39 -14.09 8.26
N PRO A 77 29.84 -15.17 8.83
CA PRO A 77 28.44 -15.34 9.24
C PRO A 77 28.14 -14.69 10.60
N ARG A 78 26.91 -14.20 10.75
CA ARG A 78 26.37 -13.74 12.03
C ARG A 78 25.53 -14.86 12.60
N ARG A 79 26.02 -15.45 13.69
CA ARG A 79 25.31 -16.51 14.40
C ARG A 79 24.37 -15.89 15.44
N THR A 80 23.08 -16.14 15.26
CA THR A 80 22.01 -15.74 16.19
C THR A 80 21.21 -16.98 16.55
N VAL A 81 21.00 -17.23 17.85
CA VAL A 81 20.05 -18.26 18.28
C VAL A 81 18.65 -17.66 18.20
N LEU A 82 17.89 -18.07 17.19
CA LEU A 82 16.50 -17.66 17.02
C LEU A 82 15.64 -18.40 18.06
N LYS A 83 14.81 -17.67 18.81
CA LYS A 83 13.84 -18.27 19.74
C LYS A 83 12.75 -18.95 18.93
N ALA A 84 12.53 -20.25 19.17
CA ALA A 84 11.37 -20.94 18.62
C ALA A 84 10.09 -20.46 19.33
N PRO A 85 9.01 -20.12 18.60
CA PRO A 85 7.70 -19.92 19.21
C PRO A 85 7.10 -21.29 19.59
N PRO A 86 5.99 -21.34 20.35
CA PRO A 86 5.31 -22.58 20.72
C PRO A 86 4.89 -23.41 19.49
N LEU A 87 4.80 -24.73 19.68
CA LEU A 87 4.21 -25.64 18.69
C LEU A 87 2.76 -25.23 18.42
N ASN A 88 2.44 -24.92 17.17
CA ASN A 88 1.08 -24.68 16.70
C ASN A 88 0.69 -25.74 15.66
N PRO A 89 -0.12 -26.76 16.03
CA PRO A 89 -0.60 -27.77 15.09
C PRO A 89 -1.73 -27.25 14.18
N ALA A 90 -2.34 -26.10 14.49
CA ALA A 90 -3.41 -25.47 13.72
C ALA A 90 -2.89 -24.46 12.66
N ASP A 91 -1.57 -24.34 12.49
CA ASP A 91 -0.95 -23.55 11.42
C ASP A 91 -1.39 -24.11 10.05
N ALA A 92 -2.05 -23.28 9.23
CA ALA A 92 -2.68 -23.72 7.98
C ALA A 92 -1.70 -24.39 6.99
N SER A 93 -0.42 -24.05 7.03
CA SER A 93 0.60 -24.66 6.16
C SER A 93 0.85 -26.16 6.44
N VAL A 94 0.44 -26.68 7.61
CA VAL A 94 0.55 -28.11 7.99
C VAL A 94 -0.31 -29.00 7.08
N LYS A 95 -1.51 -28.55 6.69
CA LYS A 95 -2.39 -29.29 5.77
C LYS A 95 -1.67 -29.53 4.43
N LEU A 96 -1.02 -28.48 3.93
CA LEU A 96 -0.25 -28.47 2.67
C LEU A 96 1.08 -29.26 2.74
N GLY A 97 1.49 -29.76 3.92
CA GLY A 97 2.76 -30.46 4.09
C GLY A 97 4.00 -29.56 3.98
N LEU A 98 3.81 -28.24 4.15
CA LEU A 98 4.85 -27.22 4.11
C LEU A 98 5.41 -26.96 5.51
N ALA A 99 6.48 -26.16 5.62
CA ALA A 99 7.06 -25.80 6.92
C ALA A 99 6.16 -24.82 7.70
N PRO A 100 5.60 -25.22 8.86
CA PRO A 100 4.84 -24.31 9.72
C PRO A 100 5.75 -23.28 10.36
N TYR A 101 5.19 -22.11 10.69
CA TYR A 101 5.90 -20.96 11.21
C TYR A 101 6.78 -21.32 12.43
N HIS A 102 6.24 -22.12 13.34
CA HIS A 102 6.96 -22.56 14.54
C HIS A 102 8.20 -23.42 14.25
N SER A 103 8.26 -24.07 13.09
CA SER A 103 9.41 -24.86 12.65
C SER A 103 10.53 -24.03 12.02
N LEU A 104 10.26 -22.78 11.61
CA LEU A 104 11.21 -21.95 10.87
C LEU A 104 12.45 -21.62 11.72
N ALA A 105 12.29 -21.08 12.93
CA ALA A 105 13.42 -20.76 13.80
C ALA A 105 14.32 -21.98 14.11
N PRO A 106 13.79 -23.16 14.49
CA PRO A 106 14.57 -24.40 14.60
C PRO A 106 15.32 -24.79 13.31
N LYS A 107 14.67 -24.75 12.14
CA LYS A 107 15.31 -25.06 10.85
C LYS A 107 16.44 -24.07 10.53
N LEU A 108 16.21 -22.77 10.70
CA LEU A 108 17.21 -21.72 10.49
C LEU A 108 18.40 -21.83 11.46
N ASN A 109 18.15 -22.19 12.72
CA ASN A 109 19.19 -22.49 13.71
C ASN A 109 20.04 -23.71 13.32
N ALA A 110 19.46 -24.71 12.63
CA ALA A 110 20.21 -25.83 12.08
C ALA A 110 21.01 -25.43 10.82
N LEU A 111 20.43 -24.65 9.91
CA LEU A 111 21.09 -24.17 8.70
C LEU A 111 22.33 -23.30 9.00
N GLN A 112 22.27 -22.45 10.05
CA GLN A 112 23.43 -21.69 10.55
C GLN A 112 24.59 -22.57 11.05
N LYS A 113 24.35 -23.85 11.39
CA LYS A 113 25.37 -24.80 11.87
C LYS A 113 26.02 -25.61 10.74
N LEU A 114 25.48 -25.59 9.52
CA LEU A 114 26.01 -26.37 8.39
C LEU A 114 27.37 -25.87 7.87
N GLY A 115 27.79 -24.66 8.25
CA GLY A 115 29.05 -24.08 7.82
C GLY A 115 29.21 -22.61 8.24
N ASP A 116 29.81 -21.83 7.36
CA ASP A 116 30.21 -20.43 7.57
C ASP A 116 29.49 -19.42 6.64
N ARG A 117 28.53 -19.88 5.84
CA ARG A 117 27.85 -19.07 4.80
C ARG A 117 26.51 -18.48 5.22
N VAL A 118 25.86 -19.04 6.23
CA VAL A 118 24.46 -18.74 6.59
C VAL A 118 24.41 -17.93 7.87
N SER A 119 23.67 -16.81 7.83
CA SER A 119 23.34 -15.96 8.96
C SER A 119 21.84 -15.80 9.04
N ALA A 120 21.26 -15.81 10.24
CA ALA A 120 19.85 -15.48 10.43
C ALA A 120 19.68 -14.43 11.53
N GLU A 121 18.81 -13.46 11.30
CA GLU A 121 18.54 -12.34 12.22
C GLU A 121 17.03 -12.07 12.24
N VAL A 122 16.53 -11.45 13.32
CA VAL A 122 15.15 -10.93 13.37
C VAL A 122 15.17 -9.51 12.81
N ALA A 123 14.36 -9.24 11.78
CA ALA A 123 14.28 -7.95 11.09
C ALA A 123 13.13 -7.06 11.57
N GLY A 124 12.25 -7.59 12.43
CA GLY A 124 11.08 -6.91 12.96
C GLY A 124 10.08 -7.91 13.55
N TYR A 125 8.89 -7.42 13.88
CA TYR A 125 7.76 -8.23 14.32
C TYR A 125 6.50 -7.85 13.55
N SER A 126 5.61 -8.81 13.32
CA SER A 126 4.30 -8.59 12.71
C SER A 126 3.32 -7.86 13.64
N ALA A 127 2.15 -7.50 13.11
CA ALA A 127 1.04 -6.95 13.88
C ALA A 127 0.60 -7.85 15.05
N GLY A 128 0.59 -9.17 14.83
CA GLY A 128 0.34 -10.22 15.84
C GLY A 128 1.54 -10.57 16.71
N GLY A 129 2.70 -9.93 16.51
CA GLY A 129 3.90 -10.10 17.35
C GLY A 129 4.80 -11.29 17.01
N HIS A 130 4.63 -11.90 15.84
CA HIS A 130 5.52 -12.95 15.33
C HIS A 130 6.79 -12.33 14.74
N ALA A 131 7.95 -12.94 15.02
CA ALA A 131 9.24 -12.46 14.51
C ALA A 131 9.37 -12.64 12.99
N LEU A 132 9.84 -11.59 12.30
CA LEU A 132 10.16 -11.59 10.88
C LEU A 132 11.63 -12.01 10.70
N TYR A 133 11.88 -13.15 10.04
CA TYR A 133 13.23 -13.72 9.91
C TYR A 133 13.90 -13.32 8.60
N LEU A 134 15.04 -12.63 8.70
CA LEU A 134 15.92 -12.34 7.57
C LEU A 134 17.13 -13.28 7.59
N VAL A 135 17.30 -14.05 6.51
CA VAL A 135 18.49 -14.87 6.28
C VAL A 135 19.43 -14.14 5.33
N THR A 136 20.74 -14.19 5.60
CA THR A 136 21.78 -13.79 4.65
C THR A 136 22.67 -14.97 4.31
N VAL A 137 22.83 -15.25 3.02
CA VAL A 137 23.75 -16.26 2.48
C VAL A 137 24.82 -15.57 1.63
N THR A 138 26.09 -15.71 2.04
CA THR A 138 27.25 -15.14 1.32
C THR A 138 28.53 -15.88 1.73
N ALA A 139 29.63 -15.72 0.98
CA ALA A 139 30.94 -16.21 1.42
C ALA A 139 31.41 -15.42 2.66
N PRO A 140 32.17 -16.03 3.60
CA PRO A 140 32.59 -15.37 4.83
C PRO A 140 33.21 -14.00 4.64
N GLU A 141 32.99 -13.11 5.61
CA GLU A 141 33.54 -11.76 5.65
C GLU A 141 34.01 -11.43 7.06
N SER A 142 35.26 -11.00 7.19
CA SER A 142 35.71 -10.29 8.38
C SER A 142 34.92 -8.99 8.58
N ALA A 143 34.88 -8.51 9.83
CA ALA A 143 34.28 -7.22 10.16
C ALA A 143 34.90 -6.04 9.35
N ALA A 144 36.18 -6.14 8.95
CA ALA A 144 36.82 -5.14 8.07
C ALA A 144 36.29 -5.20 6.63
N GLN A 145 36.10 -6.40 6.06
CA GLN A 145 35.49 -6.57 4.74
C GLN A 145 34.03 -6.08 4.75
N SER A 146 33.23 -6.43 5.75
CA SER A 146 31.84 -5.96 5.82
C SER A 146 31.74 -4.43 5.95
N ARG A 147 32.68 -3.77 6.65
CA ARG A 147 32.80 -2.30 6.67
C ARG A 147 33.18 -1.70 5.32
N GLU A 148 34.00 -2.36 4.50
CA GLU A 148 34.32 -1.88 3.15
C GLU A 148 33.12 -2.05 2.21
N GLN A 149 32.36 -3.14 2.33
CA GLN A 149 31.09 -3.30 1.61
C GLN A 149 30.08 -2.19 1.98
N GLU A 150 29.99 -1.84 3.25
CA GLU A 150 29.14 -0.73 3.74
C GLU A 150 29.56 0.61 3.12
N ARG A 151 30.85 0.96 3.19
CA ARG A 151 31.39 2.16 2.54
C ARG A 151 31.14 2.19 1.03
N MET A 152 31.22 1.04 0.36
CA MET A 152 30.90 0.95 -1.07
C MET A 152 29.39 1.14 -1.33
N ARG A 153 28.49 0.60 -0.48
CA ARG A 153 27.05 0.86 -0.55
C ARG A 153 26.77 2.36 -0.40
N GLU A 154 27.28 2.98 0.66
CA GLU A 154 27.15 4.42 0.90
C GLU A 154 27.69 5.26 -0.27
N LEU A 155 28.83 4.87 -0.86
CA LEU A 155 29.43 5.55 -2.01
C LEU A 155 28.57 5.44 -3.28
N ILE A 156 28.01 4.25 -3.56
CA ILE A 156 27.12 3.99 -4.69
C ILE A 156 25.92 4.93 -4.65
N GLU A 157 25.31 5.13 -3.49
CA GLU A 157 24.14 5.99 -3.37
C GLU A 157 24.50 7.47 -3.20
N ASN A 158 25.42 7.82 -2.29
CA ASN A 158 25.65 9.21 -1.89
C ASN A 158 26.63 9.96 -2.82
N ALA A 159 27.52 9.25 -3.52
CA ALA A 159 28.43 9.82 -4.51
C ALA A 159 28.55 8.93 -5.76
N PRO A 160 27.44 8.62 -6.46
CA PRO A 160 27.39 7.67 -7.58
C PRO A 160 28.36 7.99 -8.72
N ALA A 161 28.61 9.28 -8.99
CA ALA A 161 29.59 9.69 -10.00
C ALA A 161 31.05 9.33 -9.64
N ALA A 162 31.36 9.18 -8.35
CA ALA A 162 32.62 8.63 -7.86
C ALA A 162 32.59 7.10 -7.85
N ALA A 163 31.50 6.48 -7.39
CA ALA A 163 31.32 5.02 -7.42
C ALA A 163 31.48 4.42 -8.83
N ALA A 164 30.94 5.09 -9.85
CA ALA A 164 31.07 4.70 -11.25
C ALA A 164 32.53 4.64 -11.74
N LYS A 165 33.44 5.37 -11.09
CA LYS A 165 34.87 5.43 -11.40
C LYS A 165 35.74 4.56 -10.48
N ASP A 166 35.23 4.20 -9.30
CA ASP A 166 35.99 3.42 -8.32
C ASP A 166 36.19 1.96 -8.76
N ARG A 167 37.46 1.56 -8.90
CA ARG A 167 37.84 0.20 -9.28
C ARG A 167 37.47 -0.83 -8.21
N ARG A 168 37.44 -0.44 -6.92
CA ARG A 168 37.08 -1.33 -5.79
C ARG A 168 35.61 -1.72 -5.84
N VAL A 169 34.72 -0.77 -6.14
CA VAL A 169 33.28 -1.06 -6.32
C VAL A 169 33.10 -2.12 -7.40
N LYS A 170 33.71 -1.94 -8.57
CA LYS A 170 33.61 -2.89 -9.68
C LYS A 170 34.19 -4.28 -9.33
N ALA A 171 35.36 -4.32 -8.69
CA ALA A 171 36.07 -5.56 -8.39
C ALA A 171 35.52 -6.34 -7.18
N ALA A 172 35.15 -5.65 -6.10
CA ALA A 172 34.97 -6.22 -4.77
C ALA A 172 33.58 -6.02 -4.14
N TYR A 173 32.73 -5.09 -4.63
CA TYR A 173 31.38 -4.94 -4.07
C TYR A 173 30.54 -6.20 -4.30
N LYS A 174 29.97 -6.76 -3.24
CA LYS A 174 29.08 -7.91 -3.36
C LYS A 174 27.67 -7.42 -3.69
N THR A 175 27.20 -7.73 -4.90
CA THR A 175 25.88 -7.32 -5.37
C THR A 175 24.80 -7.91 -4.45
N PRO A 176 23.92 -7.09 -3.84
CA PRO A 176 22.88 -7.61 -2.98
C PRO A 176 21.67 -8.06 -3.82
N VAL A 177 21.17 -9.27 -3.55
CA VAL A 177 19.93 -9.82 -4.10
C VAL A 177 18.95 -9.99 -2.94
N PHE A 178 17.71 -9.55 -3.10
CA PHE A 178 16.65 -9.76 -2.12
C PHE A 178 15.60 -10.74 -2.64
N ILE A 179 15.10 -11.61 -1.77
CA ILE A 179 14.01 -12.55 -2.04
C ILE A 179 13.02 -12.40 -0.89
N ASN A 180 11.85 -11.83 -1.17
CA ASN A 180 10.73 -11.75 -0.25
C ASN A 180 9.80 -12.94 -0.50
N ASN A 181 9.27 -13.52 0.56
CA ASN A 181 8.43 -14.71 0.49
C ASN A 181 7.18 -14.48 1.33
N ASN A 182 6.02 -14.95 0.84
CA ASN A 182 4.82 -15.12 1.67
C ASN A 182 4.39 -13.78 2.31
N ILE A 183 4.28 -12.74 1.48
CA ILE A 183 3.72 -11.42 1.83
C ILE A 183 2.20 -11.47 1.95
N HIS A 184 1.56 -12.27 1.11
CA HIS A 184 0.22 -12.77 1.38
C HIS A 184 0.36 -14.05 2.20
N GLY A 185 -0.33 -14.12 3.34
CA GLY A 185 -0.12 -15.21 4.29
C GLY A 185 -0.51 -16.59 3.73
N ASN A 186 -1.58 -16.64 2.95
CA ASN A 186 -2.10 -17.83 2.27
C ASN A 186 -1.43 -18.14 0.92
N GLU A 187 -0.18 -17.71 0.72
CA GLU A 187 0.65 -18.00 -0.45
C GLU A 187 2.02 -18.49 0.07
N TRP A 188 2.09 -19.78 0.43
CA TRP A 188 3.05 -20.30 1.40
C TRP A 188 4.41 -20.75 0.83
N GLU A 189 4.45 -21.15 -0.44
CA GLU A 189 5.46 -22.07 -0.99
C GLU A 189 6.84 -21.45 -1.20
N GLY A 190 6.92 -20.13 -1.37
CA GLY A 190 8.20 -19.41 -1.46
C GLY A 190 9.12 -19.69 -0.26
N THR A 191 8.55 -19.78 0.95
CA THR A 191 9.28 -20.07 2.20
C THR A 191 10.00 -21.41 2.16
N ASP A 192 9.33 -22.46 1.67
CA ASP A 192 9.92 -23.81 1.57
C ASP A 192 10.92 -23.93 0.41
N ALA A 193 10.70 -23.18 -0.68
CA ALA A 193 11.70 -23.01 -1.74
C ALA A 193 12.97 -22.29 -1.23
N ALA A 194 12.81 -21.24 -0.40
CA ALA A 194 13.89 -20.49 0.22
C ALA A 194 14.71 -21.38 1.17
N LEU A 195 14.04 -22.17 2.03
CA LEU A 195 14.71 -23.15 2.91
C LEU A 195 15.58 -24.14 2.11
N LYS A 196 15.03 -24.74 1.04
CA LYS A 196 15.76 -25.65 0.14
C LYS A 196 16.94 -24.96 -0.55
N LEU A 197 16.79 -23.69 -0.93
CA LEU A 197 17.86 -22.89 -1.56
C LEU A 197 18.99 -22.59 -0.57
N ILE A 198 18.67 -22.14 0.65
CA ILE A 198 19.65 -21.86 1.71
C ILE A 198 20.46 -23.12 2.02
N GLU A 199 19.80 -24.28 2.19
CA GLU A 199 20.46 -25.56 2.44
C GLU A 199 21.41 -25.94 1.29
N ARG A 200 20.95 -25.82 0.04
CA ARG A 200 21.76 -26.08 -1.15
C ARG A 200 23.02 -25.21 -1.19
N LEU A 201 22.89 -23.91 -0.99
CA LEU A 201 24.00 -22.95 -1.03
C LEU A 201 24.98 -23.14 0.14
N ALA A 202 24.48 -23.53 1.31
CA ALA A 202 25.30 -23.87 2.48
C ALA A 202 26.15 -25.13 2.23
N LYS A 203 25.56 -26.18 1.65
CA LYS A 203 26.22 -27.48 1.39
C LYS A 203 27.05 -27.52 0.10
N ALA A 204 26.88 -26.56 -0.81
CA ALA A 204 27.51 -26.57 -2.13
C ALA A 204 29.05 -26.52 -2.08
N LYS A 205 29.69 -27.49 -2.75
CA LYS A 205 31.16 -27.59 -2.90
C LYS A 205 31.65 -27.20 -4.31
N ASP A 206 30.75 -26.85 -5.21
CA ASP A 206 31.09 -26.51 -6.60
C ASP A 206 31.65 -25.08 -6.72
N ARG A 207 32.54 -24.89 -7.71
CA ARG A 207 33.19 -23.61 -7.97
C ARG A 207 32.20 -22.50 -8.32
N LYS A 208 31.12 -22.79 -9.07
CA LYS A 208 30.15 -21.79 -9.49
C LYS A 208 29.42 -21.17 -8.29
N THR A 209 29.02 -21.99 -7.32
CA THR A 209 28.41 -21.51 -6.07
C THR A 209 29.41 -20.73 -5.22
N ALA A 210 30.68 -21.15 -5.16
CA ALA A 210 31.72 -20.39 -4.46
C ALA A 210 31.94 -19.00 -5.10
N ASP A 211 32.09 -18.94 -6.44
CA ASP A 211 32.28 -17.70 -7.20
C ASP A 211 31.05 -16.77 -7.12
N LEU A 212 29.83 -17.33 -7.08
CA LEU A 212 28.58 -16.58 -6.79
C LEU A 212 28.62 -15.95 -5.40
N LEU A 213 28.84 -16.75 -4.34
CA LEU A 213 28.76 -16.26 -2.96
C LEU A 213 29.94 -15.34 -2.58
N ALA A 214 31.06 -15.42 -3.30
CA ALA A 214 32.15 -14.46 -3.21
C ALA A 214 31.79 -13.07 -3.77
N ARG A 215 30.82 -12.99 -4.69
CA ARG A 215 30.45 -11.77 -5.45
C ARG A 215 29.05 -11.25 -5.16
N THR A 216 28.27 -11.96 -4.35
CA THR A 216 26.85 -11.70 -4.08
C THR A 216 26.54 -11.85 -2.59
N ARG A 217 25.62 -11.02 -2.08
CA ARG A 217 24.96 -11.22 -0.79
C ARG A 217 23.49 -11.53 -1.06
N ILE A 218 23.03 -12.71 -0.66
CA ILE A 218 21.65 -13.15 -0.91
C ILE A 218 20.88 -12.97 0.39
N HIS A 219 19.88 -12.10 0.37
CA HIS A 219 19.02 -11.78 1.51
C HIS A 219 17.64 -12.39 1.28
N LEU A 220 17.15 -13.21 2.21
CA LEU A 220 15.85 -13.86 2.11
C LEU A 220 15.00 -13.49 3.32
N ASN A 221 13.89 -12.78 3.10
CA ASN A 221 12.85 -12.64 4.12
C ASN A 221 11.98 -13.91 4.08
N MET A 222 12.00 -14.70 5.14
CA MET A 222 11.45 -16.06 5.10
C MET A 222 9.92 -16.10 5.08
N THR A 223 9.29 -15.14 5.75
CA THR A 223 7.83 -14.89 5.69
C THR A 223 7.61 -13.42 6.01
N ALA A 224 7.02 -12.68 5.08
CA ALA A 224 6.64 -11.29 5.26
C ALA A 224 5.36 -11.16 6.10
N ASN A 225 4.45 -12.13 6.03
CA ASN A 225 3.19 -12.16 6.77
C ASN A 225 3.04 -13.46 7.59
N PRO A 226 3.74 -13.60 8.72
CA PRO A 226 3.60 -14.78 9.58
C PRO A 226 2.21 -14.92 10.20
N ASP A 227 1.51 -13.82 10.47
CA ASP A 227 0.16 -13.83 11.06
C ASP A 227 -0.83 -14.52 10.10
N GLY A 228 -0.89 -14.02 8.87
CA GLY A 228 -1.72 -14.60 7.82
C GLY A 228 -1.25 -15.99 7.40
N ARG A 229 0.06 -16.28 7.47
CA ARG A 229 0.60 -17.62 7.21
C ARG A 229 0.01 -18.67 8.13
N ILE A 230 -0.03 -18.35 9.44
CA ILE A 230 -0.58 -19.21 10.48
C ILE A 230 -2.09 -19.35 10.31
N ALA A 231 -2.80 -18.23 10.08
CA ALA A 231 -4.26 -18.18 9.98
C ALA A 231 -4.82 -18.68 8.64
N GLY A 232 -4.00 -18.81 7.60
CA GLY A 232 -4.45 -19.10 6.23
C GLY A 232 -5.15 -17.92 5.56
N THR A 233 -4.82 -16.69 5.93
CA THR A 233 -5.39 -15.46 5.36
C THR A 233 -4.38 -14.71 4.49
N ARG A 234 -4.85 -14.04 3.45
CA ARG A 234 -4.04 -13.13 2.62
C ARG A 234 -3.47 -11.97 3.42
N ALA A 235 -4.34 -11.28 4.16
CA ALA A 235 -4.01 -10.11 4.96
C ALA A 235 -3.17 -10.42 6.22
N ASN A 236 -2.53 -9.40 6.79
CA ASN A 236 -1.79 -9.50 8.06
C ASN A 236 -2.70 -9.54 9.30
N GLY A 237 -2.11 -9.59 10.51
CA GLY A 237 -2.87 -9.62 11.77
C GLY A 237 -3.75 -8.39 12.06
N ASN A 238 -3.57 -7.28 11.33
CA ASN A 238 -4.44 -6.11 11.37
C ASN A 238 -5.53 -6.12 10.27
N GLY A 239 -5.52 -7.08 9.35
CA GLY A 239 -6.46 -7.16 8.23
C GLY A 239 -6.07 -6.36 6.98
N PHE A 240 -4.79 -5.98 6.82
CA PHE A 240 -4.28 -5.28 5.63
C PHE A 240 -3.66 -6.24 4.61
N ASP A 241 -3.90 -6.01 3.32
CA ASP A 241 -3.01 -6.51 2.26
C ASP A 241 -1.69 -5.74 2.31
N LEU A 242 -0.60 -6.43 2.66
CA LEU A 242 0.73 -5.82 2.76
C LEU A 242 1.29 -5.38 1.40
N ASN A 243 0.89 -6.06 0.32
CA ASN A 243 1.27 -5.69 -1.05
C ASN A 243 0.37 -4.55 -1.58
N ARG A 244 -0.14 -3.70 -0.69
CA ARG A 244 -0.83 -2.43 -0.98
C ARG A 244 -0.37 -1.28 -0.06
N ASP A 245 0.58 -1.52 0.85
CA ASP A 245 0.94 -0.57 1.92
C ASP A 245 2.30 0.13 1.74
N PHE A 246 3.15 -0.20 0.75
CA PHE A 246 4.55 0.25 0.78
C PHE A 246 4.79 1.77 0.85
N ILE A 247 3.96 2.58 0.16
CA ILE A 247 4.02 4.04 0.28
C ILE A 247 3.32 4.58 1.51
N THR A 248 2.22 4.00 2.01
CA THR A 248 1.60 4.48 3.26
C THR A 248 2.46 4.13 4.46
N GLY A 249 2.99 2.90 4.48
CA GLY A 249 3.86 2.34 5.51
C GLY A 249 3.17 2.19 6.86
N SER A 250 1.85 1.91 6.86
CA SER A 250 1.04 1.78 8.07
C SER A 250 1.43 0.53 8.87
N GLN A 251 1.71 -0.58 8.18
CA GLN A 251 1.90 -1.89 8.79
C GLN A 251 3.35 -2.11 9.25
N PRO A 252 3.58 -2.83 10.36
CA PRO A 252 4.94 -3.07 10.85
C PRO A 252 5.75 -3.95 9.90
N GLU A 253 5.12 -4.88 9.18
CA GLU A 253 5.76 -5.76 8.19
C GLU A 253 6.26 -4.97 6.97
N ALA A 254 5.43 -4.10 6.38
CA ALA A 254 5.82 -3.22 5.28
C ALA A 254 6.96 -2.27 5.69
N ARG A 255 6.92 -1.74 6.93
CA ARG A 255 8.02 -0.95 7.52
C ARG A 255 9.31 -1.75 7.67
N ALA A 256 9.25 -3.03 8.05
CA ALA A 256 10.41 -3.91 8.13
C ALA A 256 10.99 -4.21 6.74
N ILE A 257 10.16 -4.53 5.74
CA ILE A 257 10.64 -4.79 4.36
C ILE A 257 11.24 -3.51 3.75
N ARG A 258 10.64 -2.34 3.96
CA ARG A 258 11.24 -1.05 3.59
C ARG A 258 12.62 -0.85 4.22
N ARG A 259 12.78 -1.15 5.51
CA ARG A 259 14.06 -1.06 6.20
C ARG A 259 15.10 -2.04 5.62
N ILE A 260 14.69 -3.25 5.23
CA ILE A 260 15.55 -4.20 4.51
C ILE A 260 15.97 -3.64 3.14
N ALA A 261 15.05 -3.06 2.38
CA ALA A 261 15.35 -2.46 1.07
C ALA A 261 16.40 -1.34 1.19
N ILE A 262 16.26 -0.44 2.17
CA ILE A 262 17.23 0.64 2.44
C ILE A 262 18.57 0.06 2.95
N ASP A 263 18.55 -0.79 3.99
CA ASP A 263 19.77 -1.29 4.65
C ASP A 263 20.56 -2.32 3.83
N LYS A 264 19.97 -2.86 2.77
CA LYS A 264 20.60 -3.87 1.89
C LYS A 264 20.79 -3.37 0.47
N GLN A 265 20.09 -2.32 0.05
CA GLN A 265 20.19 -1.69 -1.28
C GLN A 265 20.22 -2.73 -2.43
N PRO A 266 19.22 -3.63 -2.51
CA PRO A 266 19.23 -4.72 -3.48
C PRO A 266 19.26 -4.19 -4.90
N ALA A 267 20.12 -4.80 -5.74
CA ALA A 267 20.15 -4.51 -7.17
C ALA A 267 19.15 -5.40 -7.94
N VAL A 268 18.81 -6.56 -7.36
CA VAL A 268 17.86 -7.54 -7.92
C VAL A 268 16.93 -8.04 -6.82
N MET A 269 15.64 -8.19 -7.12
CA MET A 269 14.58 -8.54 -6.17
C MET A 269 13.56 -9.54 -6.77
N LEU A 270 13.13 -10.53 -5.97
CA LEU A 270 11.94 -11.37 -6.24
C LEU A 270 10.96 -11.28 -5.07
N ASP A 271 9.69 -10.93 -5.34
CA ASP A 271 8.57 -11.19 -4.44
C ASP A 271 7.78 -12.39 -4.94
N LEU A 272 7.45 -13.32 -4.04
CA LEU A 272 6.89 -14.63 -4.40
C LEU A 272 5.48 -14.83 -3.86
N HIS A 273 4.56 -15.12 -4.78
CA HIS A 273 3.11 -15.03 -4.66
C HIS A 273 2.37 -16.23 -5.26
N GLY A 274 1.05 -16.29 -5.07
CA GLY A 274 0.16 -17.19 -5.81
C GLY A 274 -1.30 -16.67 -5.89
N TYR A 275 -2.09 -17.04 -6.91
CA TYR A 275 -1.84 -18.06 -7.91
C TYR A 275 -2.38 -17.66 -9.29
N VAL A 276 -1.54 -17.77 -10.32
CA VAL A 276 -1.89 -17.52 -11.73
C VAL A 276 -1.41 -18.72 -12.57
N ASN A 277 -2.34 -19.55 -13.05
CA ASN A 277 -1.99 -20.75 -13.81
C ASN A 277 -1.41 -20.38 -15.18
N GLY A 278 -0.13 -20.67 -15.35
CA GLY A 278 0.72 -20.07 -16.38
C GLY A 278 1.89 -19.29 -15.81
N THR A 279 2.15 -19.37 -14.48
CA THR A 279 3.27 -18.73 -13.78
C THR A 279 3.61 -17.33 -14.29
N LEU A 280 2.93 -16.30 -13.78
CA LEU A 280 3.22 -14.93 -14.16
C LEU A 280 4.61 -14.52 -13.65
N ILE A 281 5.42 -13.96 -14.54
CA ILE A 281 6.77 -13.48 -14.29
C ILE A 281 6.89 -12.06 -14.85
N GLU A 282 6.93 -11.05 -13.99
CA GLU A 282 7.15 -9.65 -14.41
C GLU A 282 8.43 -9.49 -15.26
N PRO A 283 8.53 -8.54 -16.21
CA PRO A 283 7.82 -7.26 -16.27
C PRO A 283 6.33 -7.28 -16.65
N THR A 284 5.66 -6.21 -16.25
CA THR A 284 4.23 -5.88 -16.26
C THR A 284 3.72 -5.35 -17.61
N THR A 285 2.40 -5.23 -17.77
CA THR A 285 1.77 -4.42 -18.84
C THR A 285 1.79 -2.93 -18.48
N PRO A 286 1.48 -2.02 -19.41
CA PRO A 286 1.10 -0.65 -19.08
C PRO A 286 -0.08 -0.56 -18.08
N PRO A 287 -0.21 0.56 -17.35
CA PRO A 287 0.72 1.71 -17.31
C PRO A 287 1.95 1.47 -16.41
N HIS A 288 3.07 2.14 -16.71
CA HIS A 288 4.34 1.94 -15.98
C HIS A 288 4.73 3.11 -15.07
N GLY A 289 5.40 2.82 -13.96
CA GLY A 289 5.74 3.82 -12.95
C GLY A 289 6.65 4.95 -13.45
N GLU A 290 6.08 6.13 -13.70
CA GLU A 290 6.78 7.28 -14.33
C GLU A 290 7.93 7.90 -13.50
N ASN A 291 8.18 7.42 -12.27
CA ASN A 291 9.05 8.08 -11.29
C ASN A 291 10.42 7.39 -11.07
N TYR A 292 10.70 6.25 -11.72
CA TYR A 292 12.03 5.59 -11.72
C TYR A 292 12.64 5.53 -13.13
N GLU A 293 13.89 5.07 -13.23
CA GLU A 293 14.62 4.99 -14.51
C GLU A 293 14.19 3.71 -15.27
N TYR A 294 13.03 3.77 -15.93
CA TYR A 294 12.37 2.60 -16.54
C TYR A 294 13.22 1.92 -17.63
N ASP A 295 14.09 2.66 -18.33
CA ASP A 295 15.04 2.08 -19.29
C ASP A 295 16.06 1.13 -18.64
N LEU A 296 16.55 1.47 -17.45
CA LEU A 296 17.47 0.63 -16.69
C LEU A 296 16.75 -0.55 -16.03
N PHE A 297 15.50 -0.35 -15.62
CA PHE A 297 14.65 -1.39 -15.04
C PHE A 297 14.26 -2.44 -16.09
N LEU A 298 13.53 -2.05 -17.14
CA LEU A 298 12.97 -2.96 -18.14
C LEU A 298 14.07 -3.81 -18.82
N LYS A 299 15.22 -3.20 -19.12
CA LYS A 299 16.42 -3.88 -19.65
C LYS A 299 16.83 -5.10 -18.82
N ASN A 300 16.92 -4.93 -17.50
CA ASN A 300 17.43 -5.96 -16.61
C ASN A 300 16.31 -6.93 -16.19
N SER A 301 15.11 -6.42 -15.88
CA SER A 301 13.92 -7.23 -15.59
C SER A 301 13.58 -8.17 -16.75
N TYR A 302 13.42 -7.70 -17.98
CA TYR A 302 13.06 -8.57 -19.11
C TYR A 302 14.09 -9.69 -19.36
N ALA A 303 15.38 -9.36 -19.30
CA ALA A 303 16.45 -10.33 -19.47
C ALA A 303 16.51 -11.38 -18.32
N ASN A 304 16.13 -11.01 -17.10
CA ASN A 304 15.99 -11.95 -15.99
C ASN A 304 14.73 -12.81 -16.13
N ALA A 305 13.61 -12.22 -16.57
CA ALA A 305 12.32 -12.89 -16.78
C ALA A 305 12.44 -14.05 -17.78
N LEU A 306 13.08 -13.85 -18.95
CA LEU A 306 13.38 -14.91 -19.92
C LEU A 306 14.20 -16.07 -19.30
N GLY A 307 15.12 -15.75 -18.38
CA GLY A 307 15.90 -16.74 -17.64
C GLY A 307 15.04 -17.57 -16.67
N MET A 308 14.08 -16.92 -16.00
CA MET A 308 13.13 -17.57 -15.09
C MET A 308 12.10 -18.40 -15.85
N GLU A 309 11.48 -17.86 -16.91
CA GLU A 309 10.59 -18.56 -17.83
C GLU A 309 11.22 -19.88 -18.30
N LYS A 310 12.45 -19.82 -18.83
CA LYS A 310 13.19 -21.00 -19.29
C LYS A 310 13.41 -22.02 -18.18
N ALA A 311 13.70 -21.55 -16.95
CA ALA A 311 13.95 -22.44 -15.81
C ALA A 311 12.66 -23.07 -15.25
N VAL A 312 11.53 -22.35 -15.29
CA VAL A 312 10.20 -22.82 -14.87
C VAL A 312 9.66 -23.82 -15.88
N ASN A 313 9.61 -23.46 -17.17
CA ASN A 313 9.17 -24.36 -18.24
C ASN A 313 10.08 -25.60 -18.35
N GLY A 314 11.38 -25.44 -18.05
CA GLY A 314 12.36 -26.53 -17.96
C GLY A 314 12.14 -27.53 -16.82
N LEU A 315 11.16 -27.32 -15.92
CA LEU A 315 10.74 -28.34 -14.95
C LEU A 315 9.92 -29.47 -15.59
N GLY A 316 9.39 -29.27 -16.80
CA GLY A 316 8.69 -30.30 -17.57
C GLY A 316 7.24 -30.57 -17.19
N TYR A 317 6.65 -29.73 -16.32
CA TYR A 317 5.22 -29.76 -16.02
C TYR A 317 4.40 -29.34 -17.25
N THR A 318 3.23 -29.96 -17.46
CA THR A 318 2.37 -29.63 -18.62
C THR A 318 0.88 -29.57 -18.25
N PRO A 319 0.03 -28.93 -19.10
CA PRO A 319 -1.40 -28.88 -18.84
C PRO A 319 -2.04 -30.27 -18.77
N ALA A 320 -1.59 -31.19 -19.62
CA ALA A 320 -2.14 -32.54 -19.73
C ALA A 320 -1.70 -33.49 -18.61
N LYS A 321 -0.54 -33.26 -18.00
CA LYS A 321 0.01 -34.12 -16.93
C LYS A 321 -0.27 -33.58 -15.53
N ASP A 322 -0.13 -32.27 -15.35
CA ASP A 322 -0.04 -31.64 -14.03
C ASP A 322 -1.11 -30.58 -13.79
N GLY A 323 -1.73 -30.08 -14.88
CA GLY A 323 -2.61 -28.90 -14.89
C GLY A 323 -1.89 -27.57 -15.09
N VAL A 324 -0.56 -27.58 -15.24
CA VAL A 324 0.30 -26.37 -15.28
C VAL A 324 0.46 -25.84 -16.70
N ARG A 325 0.07 -24.59 -16.95
CA ARG A 325 0.36 -23.88 -18.21
C ARG A 325 1.80 -23.35 -18.25
N PRO A 326 2.40 -23.14 -19.44
CA PRO A 326 3.71 -22.51 -19.58
C PRO A 326 3.76 -21.13 -18.92
N ALA A 327 4.94 -20.74 -18.45
CA ALA A 327 5.23 -19.42 -17.88
C ALA A 327 4.85 -18.27 -18.84
N VAL A 328 4.37 -17.15 -18.27
CA VAL A 328 3.89 -15.96 -18.98
C VAL A 328 4.67 -14.73 -18.51
N ILE A 329 5.06 -13.86 -19.45
CA ILE A 329 5.69 -12.56 -19.17
C ILE A 329 4.69 -11.47 -19.62
N PRO A 330 3.96 -10.79 -18.71
CA PRO A 330 2.89 -9.88 -19.07
C PRO A 330 3.27 -8.81 -20.09
N PHE A 331 4.46 -8.19 -19.96
CA PHE A 331 4.98 -7.22 -20.92
C PHE A 331 5.03 -7.74 -22.38
N ARG A 332 5.24 -9.05 -22.57
CA ARG A 332 5.34 -9.70 -23.89
C ARG A 332 4.01 -10.30 -24.36
N ASP A 333 3.25 -10.85 -23.43
CA ASP A 333 2.16 -11.80 -23.70
C ASP A 333 0.76 -11.21 -23.46
N GLU A 334 0.66 -10.09 -22.77
CA GLU A 334 -0.59 -9.41 -22.41
C GLU A 334 -0.59 -7.95 -22.91
N LYS A 335 -1.75 -7.28 -22.88
CA LYS A 335 -1.91 -5.90 -23.39
C LYS A 335 -2.05 -4.85 -22.28
N GLU A 336 -2.94 -5.11 -21.34
CA GLU A 336 -3.23 -4.26 -20.18
C GLU A 336 -3.78 -5.16 -19.05
N GLY A 337 -3.71 -4.67 -17.81
CA GLY A 337 -4.42 -5.25 -16.67
C GLY A 337 -3.53 -5.90 -15.60
N TRP A 338 -2.21 -5.93 -15.79
CA TRP A 338 -1.24 -6.31 -14.76
C TRP A 338 -0.12 -5.27 -14.73
N ASP A 339 -0.36 -4.13 -14.09
CA ASP A 339 0.46 -2.92 -14.19
C ASP A 339 1.46 -2.69 -13.04
N ASP A 340 2.50 -1.88 -13.31
CA ASP A 340 3.52 -1.45 -12.34
C ASP A 340 3.44 0.06 -12.02
N TRP A 341 2.31 0.71 -12.30
CA TRP A 341 2.16 2.15 -12.05
C TRP A 341 2.25 2.55 -10.57
N PRO A 342 1.54 1.89 -9.63
CA PRO A 342 1.56 2.35 -8.25
C PRO A 342 2.78 1.82 -7.48
N PRO A 343 3.48 2.70 -6.74
CA PRO A 343 4.64 2.35 -5.90
C PRO A 343 4.28 1.54 -4.63
N ILE A 344 3.08 0.96 -4.54
CA ILE A 344 2.52 0.34 -3.33
C ILE A 344 2.80 -1.16 -3.22
N PHE A 345 3.21 -1.78 -4.32
CA PHE A 345 3.61 -3.18 -4.41
C PHE A 345 5.09 -3.33 -4.03
N THR A 346 5.52 -4.49 -3.51
CA THR A 346 6.93 -4.69 -3.13
C THR A 346 7.89 -4.52 -4.31
N PRO A 347 7.67 -5.13 -5.50
CA PRO A 347 8.61 -5.00 -6.61
C PRO A 347 8.70 -3.57 -7.12
N GLN A 348 7.58 -2.84 -7.16
CA GLN A 348 7.49 -1.46 -7.64
C GLN A 348 8.06 -0.44 -6.64
N TYR A 349 8.09 -0.75 -5.35
CA TYR A 349 8.82 0.04 -4.36
C TYR A 349 10.36 -0.05 -4.54
N MET A 350 10.86 -1.17 -5.06
CA MET A 350 12.31 -1.48 -5.03
C MET A 350 13.18 -0.67 -6.01
N PRO A 351 12.74 -0.30 -7.23
CA PRO A 351 13.45 0.63 -8.10
C PRO A 351 13.78 1.97 -7.46
N PHE A 352 12.90 2.48 -6.58
CA PHE A 352 13.18 3.70 -5.81
C PHE A 352 14.34 3.55 -4.83
N GLN A 353 14.66 2.33 -4.42
CA GLN A 353 15.79 1.98 -3.56
C GLN A 353 17.01 1.44 -4.36
N GLY A 354 16.97 1.54 -5.70
CA GLY A 354 18.08 1.20 -6.58
C GLY A 354 18.09 -0.24 -7.10
N ALA A 355 16.98 -0.98 -7.01
CA ALA A 355 16.84 -2.23 -7.75
C ALA A 355 16.71 -1.93 -9.25
N VAL A 356 17.44 -2.68 -10.09
CA VAL A 356 17.32 -2.60 -11.56
C VAL A 356 16.62 -3.81 -12.14
N ALA A 357 16.42 -4.88 -11.38
CA ALA A 357 15.46 -5.92 -11.70
C ALA A 357 14.62 -6.23 -10.46
N ALA A 358 13.30 -6.18 -10.59
CA ALA A 358 12.37 -6.56 -9.54
C ALA A 358 11.18 -7.29 -10.18
N HIS A 359 10.66 -8.31 -9.49
CA HIS A 359 9.62 -9.17 -10.04
C HIS A 359 8.63 -9.64 -8.97
N THR A 360 7.33 -9.53 -9.27
CA THR A 360 6.30 -10.46 -8.81
C THR A 360 6.45 -11.78 -9.56
N ILE A 361 6.42 -12.91 -8.83
CA ILE A 361 6.27 -14.25 -9.39
C ILE A 361 5.01 -14.90 -8.80
N GLU A 362 4.00 -15.17 -9.63
CA GLU A 362 2.78 -15.88 -9.22
C GLU A 362 2.89 -17.37 -9.51
N PHE A 363 2.67 -18.24 -8.53
CA PHE A 363 2.74 -19.70 -8.73
C PHE A 363 1.50 -20.26 -9.47
N PRO A 364 1.59 -21.38 -10.20
CA PRO A 364 0.50 -21.82 -11.07
C PRO A 364 -0.69 -22.50 -10.39
N MET A 365 -0.51 -23.15 -9.23
CA MET A 365 -1.54 -24.06 -8.68
C MET A 365 -2.17 -23.54 -7.40
N ALA A 366 -3.44 -23.11 -7.44
CA ALA A 366 -4.15 -22.66 -6.24
C ALA A 366 -4.25 -23.76 -5.16
N VAL A 367 -3.90 -23.38 -3.92
CA VAL A 367 -4.00 -24.20 -2.69
C VAL A 367 -4.54 -23.42 -1.48
N ASN A 368 -5.07 -22.22 -1.70
CA ASN A 368 -5.68 -21.37 -0.68
C ASN A 368 -7.20 -21.31 -0.84
N ASN A 369 -7.90 -20.58 0.04
CA ASN A 369 -9.33 -20.27 -0.08
C ASN A 369 -10.21 -21.51 -0.35
N GLU A 370 -11.03 -21.49 -1.42
CA GLU A 370 -11.94 -22.59 -1.77
C GLU A 370 -11.20 -23.89 -2.05
N GLU A 371 -10.06 -23.86 -2.74
CA GLU A 371 -9.20 -25.03 -2.95
C GLU A 371 -8.68 -25.60 -1.64
N TYR A 372 -8.27 -24.75 -0.69
CA TYR A 372 -7.80 -25.20 0.62
C TYR A 372 -8.90 -25.96 1.37
N ASP A 373 -10.14 -25.48 1.33
CA ASP A 373 -11.26 -26.08 2.05
C ASP A 373 -11.78 -27.35 1.39
N THR A 374 -11.87 -27.36 0.05
CA THR A 374 -12.60 -28.40 -0.72
C THR A 374 -11.72 -29.52 -1.26
N LEU A 375 -10.43 -29.29 -1.53
CA LEU A 375 -9.59 -30.31 -2.17
C LEU A 375 -9.06 -31.36 -1.18
N PRO A 376 -8.90 -32.62 -1.61
CA PRO A 376 -8.21 -33.64 -0.83
C PRO A 376 -6.77 -33.23 -0.49
N VAL A 377 -6.33 -33.55 0.73
CA VAL A 377 -4.99 -33.21 1.25
C VAL A 377 -3.84 -33.71 0.34
N VAL A 378 -4.04 -34.84 -0.36
CA VAL A 378 -3.06 -35.37 -1.33
C VAL A 378 -2.89 -34.44 -2.54
N GLU A 379 -3.98 -33.88 -3.07
CA GLU A 379 -3.95 -32.96 -4.20
C GLU A 379 -3.37 -31.60 -3.79
N LEU A 380 -3.75 -31.09 -2.61
CA LEU A 380 -3.14 -29.88 -2.03
C LEU A 380 -1.61 -30.01 -1.90
N ARG A 381 -1.13 -31.16 -1.40
CA ARG A 381 0.31 -31.46 -1.29
C ARG A 381 1.00 -31.61 -2.65
N ARG A 382 0.33 -32.19 -3.66
CA ARG A 382 0.85 -32.26 -5.04
C ARG A 382 1.04 -30.85 -5.62
N ARG A 383 0.01 -30.01 -5.53
CA ARG A 383 0.02 -28.60 -5.99
C ARG A 383 1.09 -27.78 -5.28
N ALA A 384 1.14 -27.83 -3.95
CA ALA A 384 2.17 -27.15 -3.17
C ALA A 384 3.59 -27.61 -3.56
N SER A 385 3.80 -28.91 -3.81
CA SER A 385 5.11 -29.41 -4.28
C SER A 385 5.50 -28.86 -5.66
N ILE A 386 4.55 -28.70 -6.58
CA ILE A 386 4.76 -28.06 -7.89
C ILE A 386 5.17 -26.59 -7.70
N ASN A 387 4.41 -25.84 -6.90
CA ASN A 387 4.68 -24.42 -6.63
C ASN A 387 6.06 -24.21 -5.96
N VAL A 388 6.45 -25.06 -4.99
CA VAL A 388 7.80 -25.04 -4.39
C VAL A 388 8.91 -25.31 -5.44
N ALA A 389 8.65 -26.17 -6.44
CA ALA A 389 9.61 -26.41 -7.51
C ALA A 389 9.75 -25.20 -8.46
N VAL A 390 8.63 -24.58 -8.83
CA VAL A 390 8.54 -23.35 -9.65
C VAL A 390 9.24 -22.18 -8.96
N ALA A 391 8.89 -21.87 -7.71
CA ALA A 391 9.54 -20.86 -6.88
C ALA A 391 11.06 -21.08 -6.80
N GLY A 392 11.47 -22.32 -6.54
CA GLY A 392 12.89 -22.67 -6.50
C GLY A 392 13.60 -22.51 -7.85
N ALA A 393 12.92 -22.70 -8.98
CA ALA A 393 13.48 -22.48 -10.31
C ALA A 393 13.69 -20.99 -10.58
N ALA A 394 12.69 -20.15 -10.32
CA ALA A 394 12.76 -18.69 -10.44
C ALA A 394 13.91 -18.09 -9.60
N MET A 395 14.01 -18.48 -8.31
CA MET A 395 15.12 -18.04 -7.44
C MET A 395 16.49 -18.43 -8.02
N ARG A 396 16.67 -19.67 -8.47
CA ARG A 396 17.96 -20.15 -9.01
C ARG A 396 18.33 -19.45 -10.32
N ALA A 397 17.36 -19.22 -11.19
CA ALA A 397 17.56 -18.47 -12.43
C ALA A 397 17.97 -17.02 -12.15
N THR A 398 17.34 -16.35 -11.19
CA THR A 398 17.70 -14.97 -10.79
C THR A 398 19.10 -14.86 -10.19
N LEU A 399 19.52 -15.83 -9.36
CA LEU A 399 20.90 -15.87 -8.85
C LEU A 399 21.93 -16.09 -9.95
N ASP A 400 21.60 -16.92 -10.94
CA ASP A 400 22.45 -17.20 -12.10
C ASP A 400 22.49 -16.02 -13.09
N TYR A 401 21.37 -15.33 -13.32
CA TYR A 401 21.30 -14.05 -14.03
C TYR A 401 22.20 -13.01 -13.35
N THR A 402 22.07 -12.84 -12.04
CA THR A 402 22.89 -11.89 -11.25
C THR A 402 24.38 -12.24 -11.35
N TYR A 403 24.73 -13.52 -11.29
CA TYR A 403 26.10 -13.99 -11.44
C TYR A 403 26.70 -13.63 -12.81
N ARG A 404 25.98 -13.91 -13.90
CA ARG A 404 26.44 -13.64 -15.27
C ARG A 404 26.49 -12.15 -15.59
N ASN A 405 25.47 -11.39 -15.16
CA ASN A 405 25.26 -9.99 -15.54
C ASN A 405 25.73 -8.97 -14.50
N ARG A 406 26.42 -9.41 -13.43
CA ARG A 406 26.87 -8.59 -12.29
C ARG A 406 27.41 -7.21 -12.68
N ALA A 407 28.24 -7.16 -13.73
CA ALA A 407 28.86 -5.92 -14.18
C ALA A 407 27.85 -4.89 -14.72
N SER A 408 26.84 -5.32 -15.49
CA SER A 408 25.75 -4.44 -15.96
C SER A 408 24.84 -4.07 -14.82
N VAL A 409 24.36 -5.05 -14.04
CA VAL A 409 23.45 -4.83 -12.90
C VAL A 409 24.01 -3.79 -11.91
N LEU A 410 25.29 -3.87 -11.57
CA LEU A 410 25.96 -2.89 -10.71
C LEU A 410 26.15 -1.52 -11.38
N ALA A 411 26.48 -1.48 -12.67
CA ALA A 411 26.63 -0.23 -13.41
C ALA A 411 25.28 0.50 -13.55
N ASP A 412 24.20 -0.23 -13.85
CA ASP A 412 22.86 0.30 -13.99
C ASP A 412 22.32 0.78 -12.62
N GLN A 413 22.56 0.06 -11.51
CA GLN A 413 22.22 0.54 -10.15
C GLN A 413 22.94 1.87 -9.81
N ILE A 414 24.23 1.99 -10.13
CA ILE A 414 24.98 3.23 -9.93
C ILE A 414 24.41 4.35 -10.82
N GLU A 415 24.06 4.04 -12.07
CA GLU A 415 23.49 5.00 -13.02
C GLU A 415 22.15 5.56 -12.56
N THR A 416 21.26 4.73 -11.99
CA THR A 416 19.99 5.18 -11.38
C THR A 416 20.21 6.29 -10.36
N PHE A 417 21.10 6.07 -9.38
CA PHE A 417 21.43 7.10 -8.39
C PHE A 417 22.20 8.27 -9.00
N ARG A 418 23.04 8.04 -10.02
CA ARG A 418 23.83 9.09 -10.70
C ARG A 418 22.94 10.10 -11.42
N ARG A 419 21.97 9.61 -12.21
CA ARG A 419 20.98 10.46 -12.89
C ARG A 419 20.18 11.25 -11.85
N GLY A 420 19.76 10.57 -10.77
CA GLY A 420 19.13 11.16 -9.58
C GLY A 420 19.87 12.36 -9.03
N ALA A 421 21.08 12.13 -8.53
CA ALA A 421 21.94 13.16 -7.93
C ALA A 421 22.32 14.30 -8.90
N ALA A 422 22.49 14.00 -10.19
CA ALA A 422 22.76 15.02 -11.20
C ALA A 422 21.53 15.89 -11.54
N GLY A 423 20.32 15.40 -11.30
CA GLY A 423 19.08 16.05 -11.73
C GLY A 423 18.86 15.97 -13.24
N GLU A 424 19.34 14.90 -13.90
CA GLU A 424 19.14 14.67 -15.34
C GLU A 424 17.69 14.31 -15.68
N ALA A 425 17.23 14.60 -16.90
CA ALA A 425 15.98 14.02 -17.41
C ALA A 425 16.07 12.47 -17.44
N GLN A 426 14.94 11.78 -17.33
CA GLN A 426 14.85 10.34 -17.60
C GLN A 426 15.20 10.03 -19.07
N ARG A 427 15.39 8.75 -19.39
CA ARG A 427 15.51 8.26 -20.76
C ARG A 427 14.25 7.45 -21.09
N PRO A 428 13.46 7.85 -22.11
CA PRO A 428 12.35 7.04 -22.60
C PRO A 428 12.79 5.63 -23.01
N VAL A 429 11.92 4.64 -22.82
CA VAL A 429 12.10 3.31 -23.39
C VAL A 429 11.92 3.34 -24.91
N SER A 430 12.69 2.51 -25.60
CA SER A 430 12.73 2.34 -27.05
C SER A 430 13.65 1.17 -27.38
N GLU A 431 13.58 0.60 -28.58
CA GLU A 431 14.52 -0.42 -29.05
C GLU A 431 16.00 0.00 -28.92
N ARG A 432 16.28 1.32 -29.01
CA ARG A 432 17.63 1.88 -28.88
C ARG A 432 18.11 1.99 -27.43
N THR A 433 17.22 2.31 -26.48
CA THR A 433 17.57 2.45 -25.06
C THR A 433 17.50 1.13 -24.30
N VAL A 434 16.67 0.19 -24.77
CA VAL A 434 16.42 -1.11 -24.17
C VAL A 434 16.53 -2.23 -25.23
N PRO A 435 17.72 -2.43 -25.85
CA PRO A 435 17.88 -3.37 -26.95
C PRO A 435 17.62 -4.82 -26.52
N GLY A 436 16.87 -5.57 -27.33
CA GLY A 436 16.50 -6.96 -27.08
C GLY A 436 15.17 -7.15 -26.34
N VAL A 437 14.46 -6.07 -26.00
CA VAL A 437 13.08 -6.12 -25.52
C VAL A 437 12.14 -5.84 -26.70
N PRO A 438 11.36 -6.83 -27.18
CA PRO A 438 10.43 -6.65 -28.29
C PRO A 438 9.17 -5.90 -27.83
N GLY A 439 8.43 -5.32 -28.78
CA GLY A 439 7.08 -4.82 -28.54
C GLY A 439 6.95 -3.46 -27.87
N ILE A 440 8.06 -2.76 -27.57
CA ILE A 440 8.02 -1.42 -26.95
C ILE A 440 7.24 -0.44 -27.84
N GLY A 441 6.05 -0.06 -27.42
CA GLY A 441 5.15 0.88 -28.08
C GLY A 441 5.07 2.24 -27.38
N PRO A 442 4.36 3.23 -27.97
CA PRO A 442 4.04 4.50 -27.29
C PRO A 442 3.34 4.33 -25.94
N GLU A 443 2.56 3.25 -25.79
CA GLU A 443 1.84 2.85 -24.57
C GLU A 443 2.76 2.52 -23.38
N ASP A 444 4.05 2.23 -23.61
CA ASP A 444 5.04 1.93 -22.56
C ASP A 444 5.84 3.17 -22.10
N VAL A 445 5.64 4.34 -22.73
CA VAL A 445 6.54 5.50 -22.56
C VAL A 445 6.06 6.44 -21.45
N TYR A 446 6.33 6.05 -20.20
CA TYR A 446 6.04 6.87 -19.02
C TYR A 446 7.31 7.57 -18.49
N THR A 447 7.30 8.90 -18.49
CA THR A 447 8.37 9.73 -17.91
C THR A 447 7.78 10.99 -17.27
N THR A 448 8.47 11.55 -16.28
CA THR A 448 8.03 12.75 -15.55
C THR A 448 9.07 13.87 -15.62
N THR A 449 8.60 15.12 -15.52
CA THR A 449 9.50 16.28 -15.39
C THR A 449 9.65 16.65 -13.91
N PHE A 450 10.73 16.18 -13.29
CA PHE A 450 11.06 16.52 -11.91
C PHE A 450 11.17 18.05 -11.72
N PRO A 451 10.56 18.62 -10.66
CA PRO A 451 10.78 20.03 -10.30
C PRO A 451 12.22 20.25 -9.82
N LYS A 452 12.61 21.50 -9.53
CA LYS A 452 13.90 21.79 -8.88
C LYS A 452 13.87 21.42 -7.40
N ALA A 453 12.77 21.72 -6.72
CA ALA A 453 12.56 21.35 -5.33
C ALA A 453 11.06 21.28 -4.99
N TYR A 454 10.76 20.64 -3.86
CA TYR A 454 9.54 20.90 -3.10
C TYR A 454 9.88 21.69 -1.84
N VAL A 455 8.99 22.60 -1.43
CA VAL A 455 9.10 23.32 -0.16
C VAL A 455 7.89 23.03 0.71
N ILE A 456 8.13 22.52 1.91
CA ILE A 456 7.10 22.39 2.96
C ILE A 456 7.26 23.63 3.85
N PRO A 457 6.46 24.70 3.65
CA PRO A 457 6.61 25.94 4.41
C PRO A 457 6.42 25.72 5.91
N ALA A 458 6.98 26.63 6.71
CA ALA A 458 6.72 26.79 8.13
C ALA A 458 5.97 28.10 8.42
N GLY A 459 5.43 28.24 9.64
CA GLY A 459 4.71 29.43 10.08
C GLY A 459 3.34 29.61 9.42
N ARG A 460 2.90 30.86 9.24
CA ARG A 460 1.52 31.21 8.83
C ARG A 460 1.09 30.69 7.46
N THR A 461 2.04 30.34 6.58
CA THR A 461 1.76 29.76 5.25
C THR A 461 1.67 28.24 5.27
N GLN A 462 1.85 27.60 6.43
CA GLN A 462 1.65 26.17 6.64
C GLN A 462 0.25 25.94 7.25
N ARG A 463 -0.55 25.12 6.58
CA ARG A 463 -1.90 24.73 7.03
C ARG A 463 -1.88 23.96 8.35
N SER A 464 -0.96 23.00 8.51
CA SER A 464 -0.82 22.21 9.73
C SER A 464 0.65 21.86 9.96
N ALA A 465 1.22 22.35 11.07
CA ALA A 465 2.58 22.02 11.47
C ALA A 465 2.71 20.52 11.76
N THR A 466 1.72 19.95 12.47
CA THR A 466 1.62 18.51 12.78
C THR A 466 1.67 17.64 11.52
N ALA A 467 0.91 18.03 10.48
CA ALA A 467 0.91 17.34 9.20
C ALA A 467 2.23 17.49 8.44
N ALA A 468 2.83 18.69 8.48
CA ALA A 468 4.14 18.94 7.88
C ALA A 468 5.24 18.10 8.54
N ALA A 469 5.21 17.94 9.87
CA ALA A 469 6.12 17.05 10.59
C ALA A 469 5.90 15.58 10.18
N ARG A 470 4.66 15.10 10.17
CA ARG A 470 4.31 13.74 9.70
C ARG A 470 4.83 13.47 8.28
N LEU A 471 4.67 14.42 7.35
CA LEU A 471 5.14 14.29 5.97
C LEU A 471 6.68 14.31 5.87
N VAL A 472 7.36 15.16 6.65
CA VAL A 472 8.83 15.21 6.71
C VAL A 472 9.41 13.92 7.30
N ASP A 473 8.86 13.42 8.42
CA ASP A 473 9.27 12.14 8.99
C ASP A 473 9.03 10.99 8.00
N HIS A 474 7.92 11.02 7.27
CA HIS A 474 7.60 10.03 6.24
C HIS A 474 8.61 10.02 5.08
N LEU A 475 9.04 11.20 4.62
CA LEU A 475 10.14 11.32 3.64
C LEU A 475 11.45 10.72 4.19
N LEU A 476 11.79 11.03 5.44
CA LEU A 476 13.04 10.61 6.08
C LEU A 476 13.11 9.09 6.32
N VAL A 477 12.01 8.43 6.72
CA VAL A 477 11.97 6.96 6.85
C VAL A 477 11.93 6.22 5.51
N ASN A 478 11.78 6.96 4.41
CA ASN A 478 11.94 6.52 3.03
C ASN A 478 13.32 6.90 2.45
N ASP A 479 14.24 7.41 3.28
CA ASP A 479 15.61 7.79 2.91
C ASP A 479 15.72 9.01 1.96
N VAL A 480 14.65 9.81 1.85
CA VAL A 480 14.67 11.08 1.11
C VAL A 480 15.37 12.16 1.93
N LYS A 481 16.33 12.85 1.32
CA LYS A 481 17.10 13.92 1.95
C LYS A 481 16.28 15.21 2.00
N VAL A 482 16.13 15.75 3.21
CA VAL A 482 15.37 16.97 3.50
C VAL A 482 16.26 17.99 4.21
N ILE A 483 16.29 19.22 3.73
CA ILE A 483 17.00 20.36 4.34
C ILE A 483 16.00 21.20 5.15
N ARG A 484 16.30 21.54 6.39
CA ARG A 484 15.56 22.55 7.15
C ARG A 484 16.28 23.90 7.10
N ALA A 485 15.60 24.94 6.63
CA ALA A 485 16.16 26.28 6.52
C ALA A 485 16.42 26.91 7.90
N GLY A 486 17.64 27.40 8.13
CA GLY A 486 18.03 28.08 9.38
C GLY A 486 17.61 29.56 9.42
N LYS A 487 17.41 30.18 8.25
CA LYS A 487 16.91 31.56 8.10
C LYS A 487 15.89 31.64 6.97
N GLY A 488 15.16 32.76 6.88
CA GLY A 488 14.27 33.01 5.75
C GLY A 488 15.02 33.05 4.41
N PHE A 489 14.37 32.59 3.34
CA PHE A 489 14.97 32.50 2.00
C PHE A 489 13.94 32.78 0.89
N ARG A 490 14.41 32.93 -0.35
CA ARG A 490 13.56 33.06 -1.54
C ARG A 490 13.88 31.94 -2.52
N LEU A 491 12.84 31.31 -3.09
CA LEU A 491 12.97 30.22 -4.07
C LEU A 491 11.73 30.21 -4.99
N GLY A 492 11.89 29.96 -6.29
CA GLY A 492 10.80 29.97 -7.29
C GLY A 492 10.13 31.34 -7.57
N GLY A 493 10.48 32.38 -6.80
CA GLY A 493 9.81 33.69 -6.76
C GLY A 493 9.08 33.96 -5.44
N ARG A 494 8.88 32.94 -4.58
CA ARG A 494 8.22 33.04 -3.27
C ARG A 494 9.25 33.22 -2.15
N ALA A 495 8.84 33.87 -1.06
CA ALA A 495 9.60 33.95 0.19
C ALA A 495 9.11 32.89 1.19
N TYR A 496 10.04 32.28 1.90
CA TYR A 496 9.80 31.22 2.87
C TYR A 496 10.43 31.56 4.23
N ALA A 497 9.71 31.24 5.31
CA ALA A 497 10.16 31.49 6.67
C ALA A 497 11.30 30.53 7.09
N ALA A 498 12.08 30.95 8.09
CA ALA A 498 13.00 30.06 8.79
C ALA A 498 12.23 28.85 9.36
N GLY A 499 12.88 27.68 9.38
CA GLY A 499 12.27 26.42 9.80
C GLY A 499 11.45 25.69 8.73
N SER A 500 11.22 26.29 7.55
CA SER A 500 10.64 25.59 6.38
C SER A 500 11.57 24.47 5.91
N TYR A 501 11.00 23.40 5.37
CA TYR A 501 11.75 22.27 4.83
C TYR A 501 11.82 22.35 3.31
N VAL A 502 12.95 21.93 2.73
CA VAL A 502 13.19 21.88 1.29
C VAL A 502 13.70 20.51 0.91
N VAL A 503 13.06 19.91 -0.10
CA VAL A 503 13.45 18.66 -0.74
C VAL A 503 14.02 19.03 -2.09
N ASP A 504 15.35 19.04 -2.22
CA ASP A 504 16.04 19.27 -3.50
C ASP A 504 15.91 18.02 -4.37
N MET A 505 15.48 18.16 -5.62
CA MET A 505 15.31 17.00 -6.53
C MET A 505 16.62 16.53 -7.15
N ARG A 506 17.75 17.21 -6.87
CA ARG A 506 19.12 16.73 -7.18
C ARG A 506 19.60 15.79 -6.08
N GLN A 507 18.96 14.64 -5.95
CA GLN A 507 19.30 13.62 -4.97
C GLN A 507 19.07 12.21 -5.50
N PRO A 508 19.76 11.18 -4.96
CA PRO A 508 19.63 9.79 -5.42
C PRO A 508 18.18 9.29 -5.40
N LYS A 509 17.45 9.54 -4.31
CA LYS A 509 16.05 9.11 -4.12
C LYS A 509 15.01 10.08 -4.73
N ARG A 510 15.37 10.85 -5.76
CA ARG A 510 14.46 11.85 -6.36
C ARG A 510 13.13 11.26 -6.82
N GLY A 511 13.12 10.01 -7.28
CA GLY A 511 11.93 9.31 -7.73
C GLY A 511 10.93 9.16 -6.60
N LEU A 512 11.41 8.67 -5.45
CA LEU A 512 10.61 8.50 -4.24
C LEU A 512 10.16 9.84 -3.64
N ALA A 513 11.01 10.86 -3.69
CA ALA A 513 10.64 12.22 -3.31
C ALA A 513 9.50 12.77 -4.19
N ASN A 514 9.57 12.55 -5.52
CA ASN A 514 8.55 12.99 -6.47
C ASN A 514 7.27 12.18 -6.31
N VAL A 515 7.36 10.85 -6.18
CA VAL A 515 6.20 9.98 -5.98
C VAL A 515 5.43 10.39 -4.72
N ILE A 516 6.10 10.73 -3.63
CA ILE A 516 5.44 11.18 -2.38
C ILE A 516 4.81 12.58 -2.53
N LEU A 517 5.46 13.52 -3.22
CA LEU A 517 5.14 14.96 -3.15
C LEU A 517 4.46 15.55 -4.39
N ALA A 518 4.54 14.90 -5.55
CA ALA A 518 3.90 15.36 -6.78
C ALA A 518 2.38 15.23 -6.69
N GLU A 519 1.67 16.04 -7.48
CA GLU A 519 0.22 15.93 -7.63
C GLU A 519 -0.20 14.61 -8.31
N GLY A 520 0.70 13.98 -9.08
CA GLY A 520 0.46 12.80 -9.91
C GLY A 520 0.11 13.17 -11.37
N ARG A 521 -0.34 12.18 -12.14
CA ARG A 521 -0.81 12.30 -13.53
C ARG A 521 -2.24 11.76 -13.64
N ASP A 522 -3.09 12.39 -14.44
CA ASP A 522 -4.34 11.79 -14.92
C ASP A 522 -4.00 10.87 -16.09
N ILE A 523 -4.18 9.56 -15.90
CA ILE A 523 -3.86 8.51 -16.86
C ILE A 523 -5.13 7.90 -17.50
N SER A 524 -6.29 8.55 -17.32
CA SER A 524 -7.58 8.05 -17.82
C SER A 524 -7.63 7.87 -19.34
N THR A 525 -6.82 8.61 -20.09
CA THR A 525 -6.68 8.52 -21.55
C THR A 525 -5.60 7.53 -21.98
N ASP A 526 -4.67 7.19 -21.10
CA ASP A 526 -3.48 6.41 -21.44
C ASP A 526 -3.79 4.91 -21.46
N VAL A 527 -4.66 4.44 -20.56
CA VAL A 527 -5.03 3.02 -20.42
C VAL A 527 -6.53 2.81 -20.19
N SER A 528 -7.05 1.63 -20.56
CA SER A 528 -8.46 1.28 -20.39
C SER A 528 -8.82 0.93 -18.95
N THR A 529 -7.91 0.26 -18.23
CA THR A 529 -8.12 -0.26 -16.87
C THR A 529 -6.94 0.06 -15.94
N MET A 530 -7.10 -0.23 -14.66
CA MET A 530 -6.07 -0.19 -13.63
C MET A 530 -6.18 -1.43 -12.75
N TYR A 531 -5.05 -2.02 -12.36
CA TYR A 531 -4.99 -3.16 -11.45
C TYR A 531 -5.38 -2.77 -10.01
N ASP A 532 -4.89 -1.62 -9.51
CA ASP A 532 -5.30 -1.04 -8.22
C ASP A 532 -5.35 0.51 -8.31
N ILE A 533 -4.94 1.25 -7.28
CA ILE A 533 -4.96 2.71 -7.29
C ILE A 533 -3.90 3.32 -8.21
N SER A 534 -4.19 4.48 -8.80
CA SER A 534 -3.30 5.23 -9.68
C SER A 534 -2.98 6.66 -9.21
N GLY A 535 -3.54 7.08 -8.07
CA GLY A 535 -3.20 8.34 -7.41
C GLY A 535 -3.08 8.17 -5.90
N TRP A 536 -2.09 8.83 -5.29
CA TRP A 536 -1.80 8.73 -3.85
C TRP A 536 -1.21 10.01 -3.23
N SER A 537 -0.99 11.08 -4.02
CA SER A 537 -0.24 12.31 -3.66
C SER A 537 -0.26 12.71 -2.18
N LEU A 538 0.77 12.34 -1.39
CA LEU A 538 0.83 12.70 0.03
C LEU A 538 0.97 14.21 0.19
N GLY A 539 1.64 14.88 -0.75
CA GLY A 539 1.74 16.34 -0.81
C GLY A 539 0.40 17.08 -0.87
N LEU A 540 -0.65 16.47 -1.43
CA LEU A 540 -2.01 17.01 -1.45
C LEU A 540 -2.91 16.42 -0.36
N LEU A 541 -2.67 15.17 0.02
CA LEU A 541 -3.61 14.34 0.78
C LEU A 541 -3.24 14.12 2.26
N TRP A 542 -2.02 14.43 2.69
CA TRP A 542 -1.59 14.26 4.09
C TRP A 542 -1.75 15.51 4.97
N GLY A 543 -2.40 16.56 4.45
CA GLY A 543 -2.87 17.72 5.20
C GLY A 543 -1.86 18.86 5.40
N ALA A 544 -0.61 18.66 4.97
CA ALA A 544 0.41 19.69 4.92
C ALA A 544 0.24 20.58 3.68
N SER A 545 0.64 21.84 3.76
CA SER A 545 0.93 22.66 2.59
C SER A 545 2.28 22.25 2.00
N VAL A 546 2.35 22.07 0.69
CA VAL A 546 3.57 21.76 -0.08
C VAL A 546 3.58 22.60 -1.37
N ASP A 547 4.68 23.30 -1.62
CA ASP A 547 4.90 24.10 -2.83
C ASP A 547 5.86 23.37 -3.80
N LYS A 548 5.42 23.17 -5.06
CA LYS A 548 6.25 22.65 -6.15
C LYS A 548 7.05 23.79 -6.79
N VAL A 549 8.39 23.70 -6.82
CA VAL A 549 9.27 24.74 -7.37
C VAL A 549 9.95 24.26 -8.65
N THR A 550 9.56 24.82 -9.80
CA THR A 550 10.07 24.45 -11.12
C THR A 550 11.29 25.27 -11.60
N ARG A 551 11.63 26.37 -10.92
CA ARG A 551 12.64 27.34 -11.39
C ARG A 551 13.48 27.98 -10.28
N GLY A 552 14.65 28.48 -10.65
CA GLY A 552 15.61 29.12 -9.75
C GLY A 552 16.59 28.12 -9.10
N PRO A 553 17.77 28.59 -8.64
CA PRO A 553 18.76 27.73 -8.00
C PRO A 553 18.34 27.38 -6.56
N VAL A 554 18.42 26.10 -6.21
CA VAL A 554 18.16 25.62 -4.84
C VAL A 554 19.39 25.92 -3.95
N LYS A 555 19.46 27.16 -3.45
CA LYS A 555 20.50 27.61 -2.51
C LYS A 555 19.86 27.95 -1.17
N VAL A 556 19.67 26.93 -0.33
CA VAL A 556 18.95 27.05 0.95
C VAL A 556 19.94 27.08 2.12
N PRO A 557 20.00 28.17 2.90
CA PRO A 557 20.83 28.21 4.11
C PRO A 557 20.17 27.35 5.20
N GLY A 558 20.66 26.13 5.39
CA GLY A 558 20.05 25.15 6.29
C GLY A 558 20.94 23.93 6.53
N ARG A 559 20.39 22.94 7.23
CA ARG A 559 21.03 21.65 7.49
C ARG A 559 20.11 20.51 7.07
N GLN A 560 20.68 19.39 6.63
CA GLN A 560 19.92 18.14 6.50
C GLN A 560 19.34 17.75 7.87
N VAL A 561 18.11 17.25 7.90
CA VAL A 561 17.46 16.77 9.12
C VAL A 561 17.38 15.24 9.14
N LEU A 562 17.33 14.68 10.35
CA LEU A 562 17.16 13.23 10.61
C LEU A 562 15.78 12.92 11.23
N ALA A 563 15.05 13.94 11.66
CA ALA A 563 13.66 13.91 12.11
C ALA A 563 13.06 15.32 11.92
N ALA A 564 11.74 15.42 11.83
CA ALA A 564 11.04 16.69 11.87
C ALA A 564 11.29 17.43 13.20
N ALA A 565 11.27 18.76 13.15
CA ALA A 565 11.29 19.58 14.36
C ALA A 565 9.98 19.42 15.15
N PRO A 566 10.02 19.36 16.50
CA PRO A 566 8.82 19.30 17.33
C PRO A 566 7.84 20.44 17.02
N THR A 567 6.55 20.11 16.96
CA THR A 567 5.46 21.03 16.61
C THR A 567 4.52 21.35 17.76
N GLY A 568 4.68 20.66 18.91
CA GLY A 568 3.87 20.85 20.10
C GLY A 568 3.92 22.28 20.63
N HIS A 569 2.76 22.90 20.87
CA HIS A 569 2.68 24.23 21.46
C HIS A 569 1.37 24.40 22.26
N VAL A 570 1.44 25.13 23.37
CA VAL A 570 0.27 25.56 24.14
C VAL A 570 0.39 27.03 24.50
N ALA A 571 -0.64 27.81 24.17
CA ALA A 571 -0.67 29.23 24.46
C ALA A 571 -0.64 29.53 25.99
N PRO A 572 0.05 30.61 26.41
CA PRO A 572 0.37 30.83 27.83
C PRO A 572 -0.84 31.21 28.70
N GLY A 573 -1.89 31.80 28.12
CA GLY A 573 -3.08 32.27 28.84
C GLY A 573 -4.38 32.12 28.04
N GLY A 574 -5.52 32.40 28.68
CA GLY A 574 -6.86 32.26 28.11
C GLY A 574 -7.36 30.81 28.00
N ASP A 575 -8.54 30.62 27.41
CA ASP A 575 -8.98 29.31 26.94
C ASP A 575 -8.24 28.92 25.65
N LEU A 576 -8.21 27.64 25.36
CA LEU A 576 -7.40 27.05 24.28
C LEU A 576 -8.30 26.55 23.15
N LEU A 577 -8.01 26.93 21.91
CA LEU A 577 -8.59 26.34 20.71
C LEU A 577 -7.67 25.22 20.20
N LEU A 578 -8.28 24.05 19.98
CA LEU A 578 -7.76 22.96 19.19
C LEU A 578 -8.56 22.90 17.89
N ARG A 579 -7.90 22.92 16.73
CA ARG A 579 -8.59 23.13 15.44
C ARG A 579 -9.40 21.92 14.99
N LEU A 580 -8.90 20.71 15.26
CA LEU A 580 -9.41 19.43 14.74
C LEU A 580 -9.27 19.35 13.21
N ASP A 581 -8.16 19.85 12.66
CA ASP A 581 -7.80 19.77 11.23
C ASP A 581 -6.84 18.62 10.91
N ASP A 582 -6.35 17.90 11.93
CA ASP A 582 -5.43 16.77 11.83
C ASP A 582 -5.89 15.61 12.74
N PRO A 583 -5.74 14.32 12.35
CA PRO A 583 -6.14 13.19 13.19
C PRO A 583 -5.52 13.21 14.60
N LYS A 584 -4.29 13.70 14.77
CA LYS A 584 -3.67 13.78 16.11
C LYS A 584 -4.37 14.78 17.04
N GLU A 585 -5.03 15.80 16.48
CA GLU A 585 -5.82 16.76 17.26
C GLU A 585 -7.11 16.10 17.78
N LEU A 586 -7.70 15.16 17.02
CA LEU A 586 -8.80 14.33 17.52
C LEU A 586 -8.33 13.33 18.58
N THR A 587 -7.15 12.74 18.44
CA THR A 587 -6.54 11.91 19.51
C THR A 587 -6.37 12.71 20.80
N ALA A 588 -5.92 13.97 20.70
CA ALA A 588 -5.78 14.87 21.84
C ALA A 588 -7.14 15.26 22.46
N LEU A 589 -8.15 15.56 21.65
CA LEU A 589 -9.52 15.81 22.11
C LEU A 589 -10.10 14.61 22.87
N ASN A 590 -10.04 13.41 22.27
CA ASN A 590 -10.56 12.19 22.86
C ASN A 590 -9.83 11.84 24.17
N ALA A 591 -8.52 12.10 24.26
CA ALA A 591 -7.76 11.96 25.50
C ALA A 591 -8.18 12.97 26.59
N LEU A 592 -8.50 14.22 26.24
CA LEU A 592 -9.01 15.21 27.20
C LEU A 592 -10.40 14.83 27.71
N LEU A 593 -11.30 14.40 26.82
CA LEU A 593 -12.65 13.94 27.16
C LEU A 593 -12.61 12.68 28.04
N ALA A 594 -11.68 11.75 27.78
CA ALA A 594 -11.44 10.58 28.63
C ALA A 594 -10.94 10.93 30.04
N GLN A 595 -10.33 12.10 30.23
CA GLN A 595 -9.92 12.63 31.54
C GLN A 595 -10.98 13.54 32.19
N GLY A 596 -12.21 13.56 31.67
CA GLY A 596 -13.32 14.35 32.21
C GLY A 596 -13.19 15.87 31.97
N VAL A 597 -12.37 16.31 31.02
CA VAL A 597 -12.27 17.74 30.68
C VAL A 597 -13.55 18.18 29.96
N SER A 598 -14.21 19.24 30.45
CA SER A 598 -15.36 19.84 29.79
C SER A 598 -14.91 20.66 28.58
N VAL A 599 -14.95 20.06 27.39
CA VAL A 599 -14.58 20.68 26.12
C VAL A 599 -15.85 21.08 25.36
N ARG A 600 -15.84 22.21 24.65
CA ARG A 600 -16.98 22.71 23.86
C ARG A 600 -16.62 22.83 22.38
N GLY A 601 -17.46 22.32 21.48
CA GLY A 601 -17.25 22.41 20.04
C GLY A 601 -17.44 23.84 19.51
N THR A 602 -16.85 24.19 18.37
CA THR A 602 -17.07 25.46 17.67
C THR A 602 -17.90 25.27 16.41
N GLY A 603 -18.52 26.34 15.89
CA GLY A 603 -19.34 26.26 14.67
C GLY A 603 -18.58 25.83 13.40
N ASN A 604 -17.26 25.93 13.42
CA ASN A 604 -16.36 25.48 12.34
C ASN A 604 -15.71 24.11 12.63
N GLY A 605 -16.25 23.34 13.59
CA GLY A 605 -15.79 21.98 13.87
C GLY A 605 -14.47 21.90 14.65
N GLY A 606 -14.11 22.95 15.40
CA GLY A 606 -12.99 22.93 16.36
C GLY A 606 -13.45 22.65 17.79
N ALA A 607 -12.52 22.71 18.75
CA ALA A 607 -12.77 22.46 20.17
C ALA A 607 -12.13 23.51 21.08
N VAL A 608 -12.94 24.11 21.96
CA VAL A 608 -12.53 25.00 23.06
C VAL A 608 -12.27 24.17 24.31
N VAL A 609 -11.02 24.15 24.73
CA VAL A 609 -10.49 23.47 25.92
C VAL A 609 -10.26 24.53 27.01
N PRO A 610 -10.81 24.36 28.22
CA PRO A 610 -10.76 25.39 29.25
C PRO A 610 -9.34 25.62 29.78
N ALA A 611 -9.05 26.85 30.21
CA ALA A 611 -7.75 27.27 30.74
C ALA A 611 -7.23 26.38 31.88
N SER A 612 -8.13 25.80 32.68
CA SER A 612 -7.82 24.85 33.77
C SER A 612 -7.18 23.54 33.27
N ALA A 613 -7.43 23.13 32.02
CA ALA A 613 -6.86 21.92 31.44
C ALA A 613 -5.47 22.13 30.80
N ARG A 614 -4.88 23.34 30.88
CA ARG A 614 -3.59 23.69 30.24
C ARG A 614 -2.44 22.73 30.55
N GLY A 615 -2.36 22.18 31.77
CA GLY A 615 -1.34 21.18 32.13
C GLY A 615 -1.47 19.89 31.31
N ARG A 616 -2.71 19.39 31.16
CA ARG A 616 -3.02 18.21 30.33
C ARG A 616 -2.80 18.50 28.84
N ALA A 617 -3.18 19.68 28.39
CA ALA A 617 -2.94 20.13 27.02
C ALA A 617 -1.44 20.17 26.69
N ARG A 618 -0.56 20.56 27.63
CA ARG A 618 0.89 20.56 27.44
C ARG A 618 1.44 19.14 27.22
N VAL A 619 1.07 18.19 28.10
CA VAL A 619 1.47 16.77 27.94
C VAL A 619 1.02 16.20 26.57
N LEU A 620 -0.18 16.56 26.11
CA LEU A 620 -0.69 16.13 24.80
C LEU A 620 0.01 16.84 23.63
N ALA A 621 0.31 18.13 23.74
CA ALA A 621 1.08 18.89 22.76
C ALA A 621 2.49 18.30 22.59
N ASP A 622 3.17 18.00 23.70
CA ASP A 622 4.51 17.43 23.70
C ASP A 622 4.52 16.00 23.12
N ARG A 623 3.55 15.16 23.50
CA ARG A 623 3.44 13.76 23.04
C ARG A 623 2.99 13.61 21.59
N LEU A 624 2.04 14.43 21.13
CA LEU A 624 1.39 14.27 19.82
C LEU A 624 1.90 15.28 18.79
N GLY A 625 2.55 16.36 19.22
CA GLY A 625 2.98 17.47 18.36
C GLY A 625 1.85 18.44 18.00
N VAL A 626 0.73 18.42 18.71
CA VAL A 626 -0.45 19.27 18.41
C VAL A 626 -0.32 20.69 18.96
N VAL A 627 -1.04 21.63 18.34
CA VAL A 627 -0.99 23.06 18.70
C VAL A 627 -2.31 23.51 19.32
N PHE A 628 -2.23 24.03 20.55
CA PHE A 628 -3.33 24.69 21.25
C PHE A 628 -3.09 26.21 21.25
N THR A 629 -3.86 26.96 20.46
CA THR A 629 -3.77 28.43 20.40
C THR A 629 -4.70 29.09 21.42
N ALA A 630 -4.41 30.30 21.89
CA ALA A 630 -5.36 31.04 22.71
C ALA A 630 -6.63 31.39 21.91
N THR A 631 -7.79 31.39 22.56
CA THR A 631 -9.06 31.82 21.95
C THR A 631 -9.92 32.64 22.90
N ARG A 632 -10.88 33.37 22.33
CA ARG A 632 -11.99 34.05 23.02
C ARG A 632 -13.35 33.42 22.69
N GLU A 633 -13.39 32.39 21.84
CA GLU A 633 -14.60 31.63 21.53
C GLU A 633 -15.05 30.84 22.76
N ARG A 634 -16.35 30.90 23.11
CA ARG A 634 -16.92 30.13 24.23
C ARG A 634 -17.37 28.71 23.85
N GLY A 635 -17.38 28.39 22.56
CA GLY A 635 -17.92 27.13 22.01
C GLY A 635 -19.45 27.03 22.09
N VAL A 636 -20.06 26.37 21.10
CA VAL A 636 -21.52 26.29 20.92
C VAL A 636 -22.17 25.17 21.76
N ALA A 637 -21.59 23.97 21.77
CA ALA A 637 -22.14 22.80 22.45
C ALA A 637 -21.06 22.00 23.20
N PRO A 638 -21.35 21.38 24.37
CA PRO A 638 -20.42 20.46 25.02
C PRO A 638 -20.14 19.23 24.16
N LEU A 639 -18.86 18.88 24.02
CA LEU A 639 -18.44 17.61 23.44
C LEU A 639 -18.42 16.53 24.52
N LYS A 640 -18.69 15.29 24.11
CA LYS A 640 -18.55 14.08 24.93
C LYS A 640 -17.75 13.05 24.13
N ARG A 641 -17.23 12.02 24.78
CA ARG A 641 -16.67 10.85 24.08
C ARG A 641 -17.71 10.30 23.10
N THR A 642 -17.27 9.90 21.90
CA THR A 642 -18.10 9.19 20.92
C THR A 642 -17.63 7.74 20.86
N ARG A 643 -18.57 6.82 21.05
CA ARG A 643 -18.42 5.37 20.85
C ARG A 643 -19.05 5.02 19.50
N ILE A 644 -18.33 4.24 18.70
CA ILE A 644 -18.69 3.98 17.30
C ILE A 644 -19.01 2.49 17.14
N ALA A 645 -20.24 2.17 16.76
CA ALA A 645 -20.54 0.87 16.13
C ALA A 645 -20.01 0.95 14.69
N ALA A 646 -19.02 0.13 14.33
CA ALA A 646 -18.26 0.29 13.10
C ALA A 646 -18.39 -0.92 12.16
N ALA A 647 -19.19 -0.79 11.12
CA ALA A 647 -19.26 -1.72 9.99
C ALA A 647 -18.31 -1.20 8.89
N VAL A 648 -17.05 -1.65 8.96
CA VAL A 648 -15.90 -1.01 8.30
C VAL A 648 -14.84 -1.97 7.79
N SER A 649 -13.99 -1.50 6.88
CA SER A 649 -12.72 -2.14 6.54
C SER A 649 -11.68 -2.06 7.67
N ALA A 650 -10.62 -2.88 7.56
CA ALA A 650 -9.47 -2.85 8.47
C ALA A 650 -8.71 -1.49 8.47
N GLY A 651 -8.61 -0.86 7.29
CA GLY A 651 -7.98 0.45 7.13
C GLY A 651 -8.71 1.55 7.88
N GLU A 652 -10.04 1.59 7.73
CA GLU A 652 -10.91 2.52 8.44
C GLU A 652 -10.91 2.28 9.95
N LEU A 653 -11.01 1.02 10.39
CA LEU A 653 -10.94 0.68 11.82
C LEU A 653 -9.63 1.16 12.44
N THR A 654 -8.53 1.07 11.70
CA THR A 654 -7.20 1.56 12.11
C THR A 654 -7.19 3.09 12.18
N ALA A 655 -7.71 3.79 11.17
CA ALA A 655 -7.78 5.25 11.15
C ALA A 655 -8.67 5.83 12.26
N LEU A 656 -9.82 5.20 12.55
CA LEU A 656 -10.70 5.55 13.67
C LEU A 656 -9.98 5.38 15.03
N ARG A 657 -9.19 4.32 15.17
CA ARG A 657 -8.35 4.08 16.36
C ARG A 657 -7.17 5.05 16.47
N GLU A 658 -6.54 5.46 15.35
CA GLU A 658 -5.49 6.50 15.33
C GLU A 658 -6.04 7.85 15.86
N MET A 659 -7.26 8.22 15.45
CA MET A 659 -7.98 9.39 15.97
C MET A 659 -8.44 9.25 17.43
N GLY A 660 -8.17 8.12 18.08
CA GLY A 660 -8.48 7.87 19.50
C GLY A 660 -9.96 7.65 19.81
N PHE A 661 -10.78 7.28 18.82
CA PHE A 661 -12.17 6.91 19.06
C PHE A 661 -12.30 5.51 19.68
N GLU A 662 -13.38 5.31 20.44
CA GLU A 662 -13.74 4.02 20.99
C GLU A 662 -14.59 3.26 19.96
N THR A 663 -14.00 2.26 19.31
CA THR A 663 -14.64 1.50 18.22
C THR A 663 -15.05 0.10 18.66
N VAL A 664 -16.31 -0.24 18.38
CA VAL A 664 -16.89 -1.57 18.50
C VAL A 664 -17.23 -2.04 17.08
N PRO A 665 -16.45 -2.95 16.49
CA PRO A 665 -16.79 -3.54 15.20
C PRO A 665 -18.17 -4.22 15.22
N VAL A 666 -18.94 -4.06 14.13
CA VAL A 666 -20.23 -4.73 13.93
C VAL A 666 -20.37 -5.17 12.47
N SER A 667 -21.20 -6.17 12.22
CA SER A 667 -21.59 -6.66 10.89
C SER A 667 -23.10 -6.98 10.88
N THR A 668 -23.66 -7.34 9.73
CA THR A 668 -25.04 -7.86 9.64
C THR A 668 -25.31 -8.95 10.68
N GLU A 669 -24.37 -9.90 10.83
CA GLU A 669 -24.50 -11.03 11.76
C GLU A 669 -24.53 -10.56 13.22
N ILE A 670 -23.58 -9.69 13.62
CA ILE A 670 -23.52 -9.16 15.00
C ILE A 670 -24.77 -8.36 15.36
N LEU A 671 -25.32 -7.56 14.44
CA LEU A 671 -26.56 -6.83 14.70
C LEU A 671 -27.77 -7.77 14.80
N ASN A 672 -27.82 -8.83 13.97
CA ASN A 672 -28.85 -9.87 14.02
C ASN A 672 -28.79 -10.73 15.29
N ALA A 673 -27.60 -10.94 15.86
CA ALA A 673 -27.41 -11.64 17.13
C ALA A 673 -27.88 -10.85 18.37
N GLY A 674 -28.23 -9.56 18.22
CA GLY A 674 -28.75 -8.70 19.28
C GLY A 674 -27.71 -7.75 19.85
N PHE A 675 -27.43 -6.66 19.13
CA PHE A 675 -26.48 -5.64 19.56
C PHE A 675 -27.07 -4.64 20.57
N ASP A 676 -26.34 -4.39 21.67
CA ASP A 676 -26.67 -3.37 22.67
C ASP A 676 -26.28 -1.96 22.17
N TRP A 677 -27.27 -1.25 21.62
CA TRP A 677 -27.12 0.13 21.15
C TRP A 677 -26.78 1.13 22.27
N GLY A 678 -27.01 0.81 23.55
CA GLY A 678 -26.55 1.64 24.67
C GLY A 678 -25.03 1.82 24.72
N ARG A 679 -24.28 0.99 23.98
CA ARG A 679 -22.82 1.02 23.84
C ARG A 679 -22.30 1.89 22.67
N ALA A 680 -23.18 2.42 21.82
CA ALA A 680 -22.82 3.24 20.67
C ALA A 680 -23.49 4.62 20.74
N ASP A 681 -22.83 5.63 20.18
CA ASP A 681 -23.38 6.97 19.99
C ASP A 681 -23.57 7.28 18.48
N VAL A 682 -22.78 6.62 17.62
CA VAL A 682 -22.85 6.70 16.16
C VAL A 682 -22.65 5.31 15.55
N LEU A 683 -23.42 4.98 14.51
CA LEU A 683 -23.18 3.88 13.59
C LEU A 683 -22.39 4.39 12.38
N TYR A 684 -21.20 3.83 12.14
CA TYR A 684 -20.43 4.07 10.92
C TYR A 684 -20.60 2.88 9.97
N VAL A 685 -20.96 3.14 8.71
CA VAL A 685 -21.25 2.12 7.68
C VAL A 685 -20.48 2.39 6.40
N SER A 686 -19.54 1.51 6.07
CA SER A 686 -18.86 1.45 4.77
C SER A 686 -18.80 0.04 4.19
N GLN A 687 -18.71 -1.00 5.02
CA GLN A 687 -18.60 -2.41 4.59
C GLN A 687 -19.22 -3.36 5.63
N GLY A 688 -19.49 -4.62 5.27
CA GLY A 688 -19.90 -5.68 6.21
C GLY A 688 -21.32 -5.57 6.81
N LEU A 689 -22.12 -4.57 6.41
CA LEU A 689 -23.50 -4.41 6.87
C LEU A 689 -24.47 -4.18 5.69
N ASP A 690 -25.44 -5.09 5.55
CA ASP A 690 -26.58 -4.95 4.66
C ASP A 690 -27.88 -4.84 5.49
N HIS A 691 -28.55 -3.69 5.39
CA HIS A 691 -29.84 -3.46 6.05
C HIS A 691 -30.95 -4.39 5.52
N GLY A 692 -30.84 -4.88 4.28
CA GLY A 692 -31.74 -5.88 3.69
C GLY A 692 -31.64 -7.24 4.36
N GLU A 693 -30.45 -7.64 4.80
CA GLU A 693 -30.19 -8.89 5.52
C GLU A 693 -30.48 -8.78 7.05
N LEU A 694 -30.79 -7.58 7.56
CA LEU A 694 -31.17 -7.42 8.98
C LEU A 694 -32.56 -7.98 9.29
N THR A 695 -32.66 -8.72 10.39
CA THR A 695 -33.89 -9.21 11.00
C THR A 695 -34.81 -8.06 11.44
N PRO A 696 -36.15 -8.28 11.55
CA PRO A 696 -37.08 -7.27 12.05
C PRO A 696 -36.69 -6.73 13.43
N ALA A 697 -36.19 -7.58 14.32
CA ALA A 697 -35.73 -7.20 15.65
C ALA A 697 -34.51 -6.27 15.60
N ALA A 698 -33.48 -6.59 14.80
CA ALA A 698 -32.30 -5.74 14.64
C ALA A 698 -32.65 -4.37 14.03
N ARG A 699 -33.55 -4.33 13.04
CA ARG A 699 -34.04 -3.07 12.44
C ARG A 699 -34.82 -2.22 13.46
N ALA A 700 -35.69 -2.84 14.25
CA ALA A 700 -36.45 -2.16 15.30
C ALA A 700 -35.52 -1.60 16.40
N ALA A 701 -34.54 -2.38 16.85
CA ALA A 701 -33.54 -1.97 17.82
C ALA A 701 -32.70 -0.77 17.32
N PHE A 702 -32.24 -0.82 16.07
CA PHE A 702 -31.55 0.32 15.45
C PHE A 702 -32.47 1.55 15.36
N ALA A 703 -33.71 1.39 14.89
CA ALA A 703 -34.66 2.50 14.75
C ALA A 703 -35.02 3.17 16.10
N ALA A 704 -35.04 2.40 17.20
CA ALA A 704 -35.28 2.90 18.55
C ALA A 704 -34.03 3.52 19.22
N SER A 705 -32.83 3.26 18.70
CA SER A 705 -31.57 3.64 19.36
C SER A 705 -31.26 5.14 19.36
N GLY A 706 -31.73 5.89 18.35
CA GLY A 706 -31.42 7.31 18.19
C GLY A 706 -29.95 7.63 17.90
N VAL A 707 -29.11 6.65 17.54
CA VAL A 707 -27.69 6.90 17.23
C VAL A 707 -27.53 7.69 15.94
N GLY A 708 -26.48 8.53 15.87
CA GLY A 708 -26.10 9.17 14.62
C GLY A 708 -25.63 8.16 13.57
N VAL A 709 -25.58 8.55 12.29
CA VAL A 709 -25.09 7.69 11.20
C VAL A 709 -24.04 8.40 10.36
N VAL A 710 -22.90 7.74 10.14
CA VAL A 710 -21.91 8.15 9.13
C VAL A 710 -21.83 7.06 8.07
N GLY A 711 -22.30 7.36 6.86
CA GLY A 711 -22.24 6.45 5.71
C GLY A 711 -21.10 6.82 4.77
N LEU A 712 -20.37 5.83 4.29
CA LEU A 712 -19.33 5.97 3.26
C LEU A 712 -19.65 5.10 2.04
N GLY A 713 -19.37 5.63 0.85
CA GLY A 713 -19.46 4.90 -0.41
C GLY A 713 -20.86 4.38 -0.74
N ALA A 714 -20.92 3.39 -1.62
CA ALA A 714 -22.18 2.80 -2.08
C ALA A 714 -22.95 2.11 -0.93
N GLN A 715 -22.26 1.41 -0.02
CA GLN A 715 -22.85 0.72 1.12
C GLN A 715 -23.48 1.69 2.13
N GLY A 716 -22.79 2.78 2.49
CA GLY A 716 -23.34 3.83 3.35
C GLY A 716 -24.55 4.53 2.73
N ALA A 717 -24.51 4.79 1.41
CA ALA A 717 -25.64 5.34 0.67
C ALA A 717 -26.84 4.37 0.59
N ALA A 718 -26.57 3.07 0.37
CA ALA A 718 -27.59 2.01 0.36
C ALA A 718 -28.24 1.86 1.74
N PHE A 719 -27.45 1.85 2.81
CA PHE A 719 -27.95 1.83 4.19
C PHE A 719 -28.84 3.05 4.48
N ASN A 720 -28.41 4.26 4.12
CA ASN A 720 -29.21 5.48 4.27
C ASN A 720 -30.58 5.38 3.58
N LYS A 721 -30.62 4.85 2.36
CA LYS A 721 -31.85 4.63 1.60
C LYS A 721 -32.74 3.57 2.26
N ALA A 722 -32.17 2.44 2.64
CA ALA A 722 -32.90 1.30 3.20
C ALA A 722 -33.45 1.56 4.62
N ALA A 723 -32.73 2.33 5.44
CA ALA A 723 -33.16 2.73 6.77
C ALA A 723 -34.11 3.95 6.79
N GLY A 724 -34.34 4.60 5.64
CA GLY A 724 -35.18 5.78 5.53
C GLY A 724 -34.63 6.97 6.32
N LEU A 725 -33.38 7.34 6.05
CA LEU A 725 -32.66 8.43 6.73
C LEU A 725 -32.74 9.74 5.92
N LEU A 726 -31.64 10.21 5.32
CA LEU A 726 -31.64 11.44 4.53
C LEU A 726 -32.31 11.23 3.17
N LYS A 727 -33.18 12.16 2.78
CA LYS A 727 -33.76 12.23 1.43
C LYS A 727 -32.72 12.78 0.45
N VAL A 728 -31.95 11.87 -0.14
CA VAL A 728 -30.96 12.13 -1.21
C VAL A 728 -30.98 11.02 -2.24
N THR A 729 -30.58 11.32 -3.48
CA THR A 729 -30.30 10.33 -4.51
C THR A 729 -28.79 10.20 -4.68
N ALA A 730 -28.24 9.07 -4.25
CA ALA A 730 -26.85 8.72 -4.54
C ALA A 730 -26.71 8.30 -6.02
N VAL A 731 -25.61 8.72 -6.64
CA VAL A 731 -25.24 8.39 -8.01
C VAL A 731 -23.83 7.83 -7.98
N GLU A 732 -23.70 6.56 -8.36
CA GLU A 732 -22.42 5.87 -8.45
C GLU A 732 -21.69 6.26 -9.74
N GLY A 733 -20.39 6.51 -9.61
CA GLY A 733 -19.48 6.70 -10.72
C GLY A 733 -19.07 5.36 -11.36
N ASN A 734 -18.15 5.41 -12.31
CA ASN A 734 -17.48 4.22 -12.78
C ASN A 734 -16.75 3.54 -11.60
N GLY A 735 -17.14 2.32 -11.26
CA GLY A 735 -16.52 1.55 -10.18
C GLY A 735 -15.01 1.43 -10.34
N ALA A 736 -14.49 1.29 -11.57
CA ALA A 736 -13.05 1.20 -11.85
C ALA A 736 -12.25 2.43 -11.38
N ALA A 737 -12.90 3.59 -11.30
CA ALA A 737 -12.23 4.87 -11.12
C ALA A 737 -11.65 5.08 -9.72
N ASN A 738 -10.50 5.74 -9.65
CA ASN A 738 -9.85 6.14 -8.42
C ASN A 738 -8.87 7.32 -8.63
N GLY A 739 -8.50 8.01 -7.55
CA GLY A 739 -7.46 9.02 -7.58
C GLY A 739 -7.71 10.25 -6.72
N VAL A 740 -6.96 11.32 -7.00
CA VAL A 740 -6.99 12.59 -6.27
C VAL A 740 -7.90 13.57 -7.00
N VAL A 741 -8.86 14.16 -6.29
CA VAL A 741 -9.86 15.09 -6.86
C VAL A 741 -9.81 16.44 -6.17
N ARG A 742 -10.04 17.52 -6.93
CA ARG A 742 -10.36 18.85 -6.39
C ARG A 742 -11.75 18.85 -5.78
N VAL A 743 -11.89 19.47 -4.62
CA VAL A 743 -13.18 19.63 -3.92
C VAL A 743 -13.36 21.05 -3.38
N ARG A 744 -14.61 21.47 -3.22
CA ARG A 744 -14.99 22.73 -2.59
C ARG A 744 -15.72 22.44 -1.29
N ASN A 745 -15.14 22.87 -0.17
CA ASN A 745 -15.76 22.75 1.16
C ASN A 745 -16.70 23.93 1.42
N ALA A 746 -17.88 23.64 1.97
CA ALA A 746 -18.84 24.66 2.40
C ALA A 746 -18.54 25.21 3.82
N GLY A 747 -17.54 24.67 4.52
CA GLY A 747 -17.19 25.05 5.89
C GLY A 747 -18.16 24.45 6.93
N GLY A 748 -18.27 25.06 8.11
CA GLY A 748 -19.14 24.56 9.18
C GLY A 748 -18.55 23.33 9.92
N PRO A 749 -19.35 22.53 10.64
CA PRO A 749 -18.83 21.54 11.58
C PRO A 749 -18.07 20.38 10.91
N VAL A 750 -18.50 19.91 9.72
CA VAL A 750 -17.88 18.77 9.04
C VAL A 750 -16.64 19.18 8.24
N THR A 751 -16.70 20.28 7.47
CA THR A 751 -15.64 20.66 6.51
C THR A 751 -14.96 22.00 6.81
N GLY A 752 -15.19 22.59 8.00
CA GLY A 752 -14.69 23.89 8.46
C GLY A 752 -13.18 24.13 8.38
N GLY A 753 -12.40 23.06 8.24
CA GLY A 753 -11.02 23.12 7.80
C GLY A 753 -10.57 21.86 7.07
N ALA A 754 -11.38 21.26 6.20
CA ALA A 754 -10.93 20.16 5.32
C ALA A 754 -9.97 20.65 4.21
N PRO A 755 -9.12 19.79 3.60
CA PRO A 755 -8.29 20.18 2.45
C PRO A 755 -9.11 20.49 1.19
N ALA A 756 -8.49 21.18 0.22
CA ALA A 756 -9.09 21.47 -1.09
C ALA A 756 -9.02 20.29 -2.09
N HIS A 757 -8.46 19.16 -1.64
CA HIS A 757 -8.39 17.91 -2.38
C HIS A 757 -9.01 16.80 -1.54
N SER A 758 -9.62 15.82 -2.20
CA SER A 758 -10.10 14.58 -1.59
C SER A 758 -9.56 13.38 -2.38
N PHE A 759 -9.76 12.17 -1.85
CA PHE A 759 -9.45 10.92 -2.53
C PHE A 759 -10.75 10.21 -2.95
N VAL A 760 -10.74 9.48 -4.05
CA VAL A 760 -11.85 8.63 -4.49
C VAL A 760 -11.36 7.24 -4.89
N TYR A 761 -12.20 6.25 -4.61
CA TYR A 761 -12.08 4.89 -5.12
C TYR A 761 -13.51 4.35 -5.29
N SER A 762 -13.93 4.05 -6.51
CA SER A 762 -15.37 3.91 -6.87
C SER A 762 -16.19 5.16 -6.49
N PRO A 763 -15.89 6.35 -7.07
CA PRO A 763 -16.45 7.65 -6.67
C PRO A 763 -17.98 7.68 -6.68
N LEU A 764 -18.58 8.41 -5.74
CA LEU A 764 -20.02 8.60 -5.61
C LEU A 764 -20.34 10.09 -5.39
N TRP A 765 -21.53 10.54 -5.81
CA TRP A 765 -22.06 11.87 -5.49
C TRP A 765 -23.55 11.84 -5.16
N PHE A 766 -24.03 12.91 -4.54
CA PHE A 766 -25.41 13.05 -4.09
C PHE A 766 -26.13 14.15 -4.89
N THR A 767 -27.37 13.83 -5.28
CA THR A 767 -28.29 14.68 -6.04
C THR A 767 -29.67 14.69 -5.37
N ALA A 768 -30.60 15.51 -5.87
CA ALA A 768 -31.97 15.61 -5.35
C ALA A 768 -32.05 15.80 -3.81
N LEU A 769 -31.21 16.68 -3.28
CA LEU A 769 -31.08 16.92 -1.84
C LEU A 769 -32.41 17.47 -1.28
N GLY A 770 -32.99 16.76 -0.32
CA GLY A 770 -34.23 17.15 0.34
C GLY A 770 -34.07 18.34 1.28
N ALA A 771 -35.20 18.91 1.72
CA ALA A 771 -35.21 19.95 2.74
C ALA A 771 -34.48 19.48 4.01
N GLY A 772 -33.62 20.35 4.58
CA GLY A 772 -32.78 20.02 5.73
C GLY A 772 -31.49 19.26 5.40
N VAL A 773 -31.25 18.87 4.15
CA VAL A 773 -29.96 18.30 3.71
C VAL A 773 -29.03 19.42 3.22
N ARG A 774 -27.82 19.46 3.76
CA ARG A 774 -26.73 20.36 3.38
C ARG A 774 -25.72 19.63 2.49
N ALA A 775 -25.19 20.30 1.48
CA ALA A 775 -23.95 19.89 0.82
C ALA A 775 -22.74 20.50 1.57
N ASP A 776 -22.03 19.69 2.34
CA ASP A 776 -20.85 20.09 3.10
C ASP A 776 -19.59 20.19 2.24
N GLN A 777 -19.57 19.41 1.15
CA GLN A 777 -18.52 19.39 0.15
C GLN A 777 -19.12 19.11 -1.23
N THR A 778 -18.58 19.75 -2.27
CA THR A 778 -18.83 19.37 -3.67
C THR A 778 -17.53 18.97 -4.35
N TYR A 779 -17.61 18.15 -5.39
CA TYR A 779 -16.53 18.02 -6.37
C TYR A 779 -16.23 19.39 -7.02
N GLY A 780 -15.00 19.58 -7.47
CA GLY A 780 -14.61 20.75 -8.25
C GLY A 780 -15.41 20.88 -9.55
N THR A 781 -15.65 22.11 -9.98
CA THR A 781 -16.28 22.42 -11.27
C THR A 781 -15.31 22.16 -12.42
N GLY A 782 -15.83 21.80 -13.61
CA GLY A 782 -15.01 21.49 -14.79
C GLY A 782 -14.47 20.06 -14.76
N ALA A 783 -13.15 19.89 -14.70
CA ALA A 783 -12.52 18.60 -14.48
C ALA A 783 -12.15 18.46 -12.98
N PRO A 784 -12.85 17.61 -12.18
CA PRO A 784 -12.50 17.43 -10.78
C PRO A 784 -11.24 16.59 -10.55
N LEU A 785 -10.91 15.64 -11.45
CA LEU A 785 -9.70 14.81 -11.32
C LEU A 785 -8.42 15.65 -11.41
N VAL A 786 -7.45 15.32 -10.55
CA VAL A 786 -6.08 15.86 -10.54
C VAL A 786 -5.10 14.81 -11.05
N SER A 787 -5.23 13.59 -10.53
CA SER A 787 -4.39 12.45 -10.89
C SER A 787 -5.10 11.14 -10.57
N GLY A 788 -4.72 10.06 -11.25
CA GLY A 788 -5.35 8.75 -11.15
C GLY A 788 -6.06 8.39 -12.44
N HIS A 789 -7.11 7.58 -12.35
CA HIS A 789 -7.85 7.04 -13.49
C HIS A 789 -9.35 7.17 -13.23
N TRP A 790 -10.05 7.93 -14.06
CA TRP A 790 -11.51 8.06 -14.00
C TRP A 790 -12.11 8.24 -15.40
N ARG A 791 -12.33 7.11 -16.08
CA ARG A 791 -13.08 7.07 -17.34
C ARG A 791 -14.60 7.06 -17.07
N PRO A 792 -15.43 7.71 -17.90
CA PRO A 792 -16.86 7.41 -17.93
C PRO A 792 -17.10 5.96 -18.37
N ALA A 793 -18.28 5.42 -18.07
CA ALA A 793 -18.78 4.20 -18.70
C ALA A 793 -19.05 4.44 -20.20
N GLU A 794 -19.23 3.35 -20.98
CA GLU A 794 -19.44 3.41 -22.44
C GLU A 794 -20.63 4.30 -22.85
N ASN A 795 -21.67 4.37 -22.02
CA ASN A 795 -22.84 5.22 -22.21
C ASN A 795 -22.60 6.72 -21.86
N GLY A 796 -21.37 7.13 -21.57
CA GLY A 796 -21.00 8.51 -21.22
C GLY A 796 -21.36 8.95 -19.79
N THR A 797 -21.86 8.04 -18.95
CA THR A 797 -22.20 8.31 -17.54
C THR A 797 -21.07 7.93 -16.59
N GLY A 798 -21.23 8.21 -15.29
CA GLY A 798 -20.30 7.75 -14.26
C GLY A 798 -18.92 8.42 -14.24
N GLY A 799 -18.64 9.37 -15.14
CA GLY A 799 -17.33 10.02 -15.31
C GLY A 799 -17.14 11.30 -14.49
N PRO A 800 -15.92 11.87 -14.49
CA PRO A 800 -15.59 13.05 -13.69
C PRO A 800 -16.38 14.29 -14.10
N ARG A 801 -16.80 14.39 -15.38
CA ARG A 801 -17.68 15.46 -15.86
C ARG A 801 -19.10 15.38 -15.29
N ASN A 802 -19.61 14.17 -14.98
CA ASN A 802 -20.93 13.99 -14.38
C ASN A 802 -20.92 14.36 -12.89
N ALA A 803 -19.80 14.08 -12.20
CA ALA A 803 -19.60 14.44 -10.80
C ALA A 803 -19.28 15.94 -10.57
N ALA A 804 -18.79 16.65 -11.58
CA ALA A 804 -18.31 18.03 -11.45
C ALA A 804 -19.36 18.97 -10.83
N GLY A 805 -19.00 19.63 -9.72
CA GLY A 805 -19.89 20.51 -8.97
C GLY A 805 -20.99 19.82 -8.14
N GLN A 806 -21.16 18.49 -8.24
CA GLN A 806 -22.13 17.73 -7.45
C GLN A 806 -21.67 17.56 -6.00
N ALA A 807 -22.61 17.31 -5.08
CA ALA A 807 -22.29 17.13 -3.66
C ALA A 807 -21.52 15.82 -3.44
N SER A 808 -20.31 15.91 -2.87
CA SER A 808 -19.44 14.78 -2.54
C SER A 808 -19.55 14.37 -1.06
N VAL A 809 -19.98 15.29 -0.20
CA VAL A 809 -20.35 15.03 1.20
C VAL A 809 -21.61 15.81 1.52
N VAL A 810 -22.58 15.14 2.14
CA VAL A 810 -23.85 15.74 2.59
C VAL A 810 -24.12 15.42 4.04
N SER A 811 -24.82 16.30 4.74
CA SER A 811 -25.28 16.08 6.11
C SER A 811 -26.71 16.59 6.32
N GLY A 812 -27.33 16.10 7.38
CA GLY A 812 -28.66 16.53 7.81
C GLY A 812 -29.05 15.82 9.09
N HIS A 813 -30.34 15.85 9.42
CA HIS A 813 -30.90 15.09 10.53
C HIS A 813 -32.00 14.16 10.04
N ALA A 814 -32.06 12.96 10.60
CA ALA A 814 -33.15 12.02 10.39
C ALA A 814 -33.56 11.41 11.74
N LYS A 815 -34.87 11.38 12.02
CA LYS A 815 -35.43 10.80 13.27
C LYS A 815 -34.80 11.37 14.56
N GLY A 816 -34.38 12.64 14.52
CA GLY A 816 -33.73 13.33 15.66
C GLY A 816 -32.22 13.11 15.79
N ALA A 817 -31.61 12.29 14.95
CA ALA A 817 -30.17 12.00 14.97
C ALA A 817 -29.42 12.63 13.77
N PRO A 818 -28.14 13.02 13.93
CA PRO A 818 -27.33 13.53 12.84
C PRO A 818 -26.96 12.42 11.85
N VAL A 819 -26.99 12.72 10.56
CA VAL A 819 -26.56 11.81 9.50
C VAL A 819 -25.60 12.54 8.56
N VAL A 820 -24.47 11.90 8.23
CA VAL A 820 -23.48 12.40 7.27
C VAL A 820 -23.16 11.30 6.27
N LEU A 821 -23.14 11.62 4.98
CA LEU A 821 -22.82 10.68 3.90
C LEU A 821 -21.65 11.18 3.07
N PHE A 822 -20.69 10.30 2.81
CA PHE A 822 -19.48 10.55 2.03
C PHE A 822 -19.51 9.74 0.73
N GLY A 823 -19.31 10.42 -0.41
CA GLY A 823 -19.06 9.79 -1.72
C GLY A 823 -17.60 9.89 -2.18
N THR A 824 -16.74 10.42 -1.30
CA THR A 824 -15.26 10.38 -1.40
C THR A 824 -14.73 9.47 -0.31
N GLU A 825 -13.47 9.03 -0.40
CA GLU A 825 -12.88 7.95 0.38
C GLU A 825 -11.78 8.45 1.36
N PRO A 826 -12.16 9.12 2.47
CA PRO A 826 -11.22 9.83 3.34
C PRO A 826 -10.37 8.95 4.26
N LEU A 827 -10.66 7.65 4.38
CA LEU A 827 -9.98 6.70 5.28
C LEU A 827 -9.41 5.45 4.56
N PHE A 828 -9.42 5.43 3.23
CA PHE A 828 -9.00 4.32 2.37
C PHE A 828 -7.61 3.75 2.73
N ARG A 829 -7.57 2.52 3.29
CA ARG A 829 -6.32 1.78 3.63
C ARG A 829 -5.33 2.57 4.50
N ASP A 830 -5.82 3.32 5.50
CA ASP A 830 -5.00 4.21 6.36
C ASP A 830 -4.26 5.36 5.61
N HIS A 831 -4.66 5.56 4.37
CA HIS A 831 -4.51 6.76 3.56
C HIS A 831 -5.92 7.39 3.42
N PRO A 832 -6.11 8.62 2.92
CA PRO A 832 -5.27 9.80 3.04
C PRO A 832 -5.34 10.48 4.43
N LYS A 833 -4.24 10.46 5.20
CA LYS A 833 -4.20 10.94 6.61
C LYS A 833 -4.63 12.41 6.84
N GLY A 834 -4.62 13.26 5.81
CA GLY A 834 -5.09 14.64 5.88
C GLY A 834 -6.61 14.82 5.81
N LEU A 835 -7.36 13.77 5.46
CA LEU A 835 -8.83 13.78 5.39
C LEU A 835 -9.49 13.15 6.62
N PHE A 836 -8.73 12.41 7.44
CA PHE A 836 -9.25 11.69 8.62
C PHE A 836 -10.05 12.62 9.55
N ALA A 837 -9.56 13.84 9.74
CA ALA A 837 -10.20 14.86 10.56
C ALA A 837 -11.61 15.25 10.09
N GLN A 838 -11.92 15.12 8.79
CA GLN A 838 -13.25 15.36 8.23
C GLN A 838 -14.26 14.29 8.71
N VAL A 839 -13.84 13.03 8.79
CA VAL A 839 -14.65 11.93 9.35
C VAL A 839 -14.77 12.06 10.86
N GLY A 840 -13.68 12.34 11.56
CA GLY A 840 -13.73 12.56 13.00
C GLY A 840 -14.65 13.72 13.41
N ARG A 841 -14.75 14.77 12.58
CA ARG A 841 -15.74 15.84 12.74
C ARG A 841 -17.17 15.38 12.48
N ALA A 842 -17.42 14.56 11.46
CA ALA A 842 -18.73 13.96 11.22
C ALA A 842 -19.20 13.09 12.41
N LEU A 843 -18.29 12.33 13.02
CA LEU A 843 -18.51 11.52 14.22
C LEU A 843 -18.74 12.34 15.51
N LEU A 844 -18.41 13.64 15.49
CA LEU A 844 -18.64 14.58 16.58
C LEU A 844 -19.85 15.50 16.33
N ALA A 845 -20.48 15.42 15.15
CA ALA A 845 -21.70 16.14 14.84
C ALA A 845 -22.85 15.71 15.76
N ARG A 846 -23.69 16.67 16.14
CA ARG A 846 -24.79 16.55 17.10
C ARG A 846 -25.90 17.51 16.73
#